data_AF-A0A1V1P363-F1
#
_entry.id   AF-A0A1V1P363-F1
#
_cell.length_a   1.000
_cell.length_b   1.000
_cell.length_c   1.000
_cell.angle_alpha   90.00
_cell.angle_beta   90.00
_cell.angle_gamma   90.00
#
_symmetry.space_group_name_H-M   'P 1'
#
loop_
_entity.id
_entity.type
_entity.pdbx_description
1 polymer ?
#
loop_
_entity_poly.entity_id
_entity_poly.type
_entity_poly.pdbx_seq_one_letter_code
_entity_poly.pdbx_strand_id
1 'polypeptide(L)'
;MAGYGLFQTIGTEIQLIALSSVSGWIILIVWTIWLAGIVFFTPLGQKACQQYYDNQLEPGLYFWMIWLCITMYFCAHFLKVPDIRFLPPILLMVCMIVFSFYVGQYLSAWPTNGQVITVLFILLSIVMIVIGNEHQSKKWYTDTFKGYEHTRKYGDLKQLTRYLHETEKDPLNAPRVGYEKCNRYSPYGGDRVFESLHLFSGRQTLEGIHYSSSLASKFITFLQTEFSKDIKTPTPYILSKIDPNALAIHMKMFNMSQIIVLSPSVKDIFDNARQFIHEKDVGAFSLFRLKQEMPGYVSVLAHPPVLYTGKKWLDTFYHHWFKFPENTDVFFVPSDYVKHPEDRAVFQGSVDQLPTTQFFLDKPYQYKAQIEAHLEQMKISFHTKAIGVPHIIRVSYFPNWAVRGAHGVYPISPHFMMVIPRDTEVILTYSRCFWELIGWALTGFTLSALFFSTVMDPQNRMSEFCQSLCLFFKKPLERFKPGLMALIIVSGFTLSILGAMHRNLPVRTYLEGMALYQKGIQLKGQMDLKEADFAFEHAIKQINQLFENNRLYDHQDVINCRLIIAKCYTQLKQYKAAHGQYDRIINEYPYCRYIAESHVQKSRLFRINRNLNMRTGISALKQQKKGGDRFLKQALKQTQKSMAQLKLAIKMDAFSHWASTAESELKEDQRIFDTIEKN
;
A
#
# COMPACT_ATOMS: atom_id res chain seq x y z
N MET A 1 -6.88 6.04 1.20
CA MET A 1 -7.53 6.96 2.15
C MET A 1 -7.72 6.27 3.50
N ALA A 2 -6.65 6.01 4.23
CA ALA A 2 -6.68 5.52 5.62
C ALA A 2 -5.71 6.41 6.40
N GLY A 3 -6.27 7.42 7.05
CA GLY A 3 -5.49 8.51 7.63
C GLY A 3 -6.35 9.73 7.88
N TYR A 4 -7.59 9.52 8.32
CA TYR A 4 -8.39 10.57 8.93
C TYR A 4 -8.46 10.25 10.41
N GLY A 5 -8.14 11.26 11.21
CA GLY A 5 -7.76 11.11 12.61
C GLY A 5 -8.92 10.60 13.46
N LEU A 6 -8.54 10.05 14.61
CA LEU A 6 -9.41 9.63 15.71
C LEU A 6 -10.67 10.50 15.85
N PHE A 7 -10.58 11.84 15.79
CA PHE A 7 -11.74 12.74 15.90
C PHE A 7 -12.66 12.84 14.68
N GLN A 8 -12.15 12.55 13.49
CA GLN A 8 -12.95 12.53 12.26
C GLN A 8 -13.45 11.13 11.93
N THR A 9 -12.79 10.05 12.37
CA THR A 9 -13.34 8.68 12.36
C THR A 9 -14.31 8.48 13.49
N ILE A 10 -14.05 9.01 14.69
CA ILE A 10 -15.07 9.19 15.71
C ILE A 10 -16.10 10.19 15.19
N GLY A 11 -15.75 11.23 14.44
CA GLY A 11 -16.72 12.16 13.85
C GLY A 11 -17.63 11.52 12.79
N THR A 12 -17.09 10.74 11.85
CA THR A 12 -17.83 10.06 10.78
C THR A 12 -18.48 8.78 11.29
N GLU A 13 -17.86 8.04 12.20
CA GLU A 13 -18.49 6.90 12.86
C GLU A 13 -19.48 7.32 13.93
N ILE A 14 -19.32 8.41 14.68
CA ILE A 14 -20.42 8.98 15.51
C ILE A 14 -21.52 9.55 14.59
N GLN A 15 -21.18 10.18 13.47
CA GLN A 15 -22.17 10.54 12.44
C GLN A 15 -22.91 9.32 11.88
N LEU A 16 -22.27 8.15 11.79
CA LEU A 16 -22.85 6.88 11.32
C LEU A 16 -23.50 6.02 12.43
N ILE A 17 -23.07 6.15 13.69
CA ILE A 17 -23.47 5.31 14.83
C ILE A 17 -24.62 5.97 15.61
N ALA A 18 -24.77 7.30 15.66
CA ALA A 18 -25.84 7.87 16.49
C ALA A 18 -26.25 9.35 16.27
N LEU A 19 -26.06 10.00 15.11
CA LEU A 19 -26.40 11.44 14.99
C LEU A 19 -27.16 11.90 13.73
N SER A 20 -27.58 11.02 12.82
CA SER A 20 -28.36 11.44 11.64
C SER A 20 -29.88 11.52 11.88
N SER A 21 -30.39 11.04 13.02
CA SER A 21 -31.80 11.13 13.37
C SER A 21 -32.00 12.00 14.61
N VAL A 22 -33.08 12.80 14.59
CA VAL A 22 -33.54 13.59 15.74
C VAL A 22 -33.74 12.70 16.98
N SER A 23 -34.15 11.44 16.79
CA SER A 23 -34.29 10.45 17.85
C SER A 23 -32.96 10.06 18.51
N GLY A 24 -31.86 9.95 17.77
CA GLY A 24 -30.53 9.67 18.34
C GLY A 24 -30.03 10.80 19.23
N TRP A 25 -30.23 12.05 18.81
CA TRP A 25 -29.91 13.24 19.61
C TRP A 25 -30.76 13.34 20.87
N ILE A 26 -32.07 13.08 20.77
CA ILE A 26 -32.96 13.08 21.94
C ILE A 26 -32.53 12.00 22.94
N ILE A 27 -32.22 10.79 22.48
CA ILE A 27 -31.75 9.71 23.36
C ILE A 27 -30.43 10.10 24.03
N LEU A 28 -29.47 10.66 23.30
CA LEU A 28 -28.16 11.02 23.86
C LEU A 28 -28.25 12.20 24.83
N ILE A 29 -29.04 13.23 24.52
CA ILE A 29 -29.30 14.38 25.40
C ILE A 29 -30.05 13.92 26.65
N VAL A 30 -31.08 13.09 26.50
CA VAL A 30 -31.82 12.52 27.63
C VAL A 30 -30.90 11.64 28.48
N TRP A 31 -30.07 10.78 27.89
CA TRP A 31 -29.10 9.97 28.62
C TRP A 31 -28.07 10.82 29.36
N THR A 32 -27.54 11.88 28.72
CA THR A 32 -26.52 12.74 29.32
C THR A 32 -27.10 13.56 30.47
N ILE A 33 -28.30 14.13 30.29
CA ILE A 33 -29.03 14.87 31.32
C ILE A 33 -29.49 13.94 32.44
N TRP A 34 -29.93 12.72 32.11
CA TRP A 34 -30.37 11.72 33.09
C TRP A 34 -29.19 11.19 33.91
N LEU A 35 -28.07 10.79 33.29
CA LEU A 35 -26.84 10.41 34.00
C LEU A 35 -26.26 11.56 34.82
N ALA A 36 -26.14 12.77 34.26
CA ALA A 36 -25.60 13.91 34.99
C ALA A 36 -26.50 14.34 36.16
N GLY A 37 -27.82 14.40 35.92
CA GLY A 37 -28.83 14.70 36.93
C GLY A 37 -28.81 13.68 38.07
N ILE A 38 -28.66 12.41 37.74
CA ILE A 38 -28.71 11.33 38.72
C ILE A 38 -27.39 11.17 39.49
N VAL A 39 -26.24 11.27 38.83
CA VAL A 39 -24.91 11.11 39.44
C VAL A 39 -24.56 12.28 40.36
N PHE A 40 -24.86 13.51 39.96
CA PHE A 40 -24.43 14.71 40.71
C PHE A 40 -25.48 15.28 41.66
N PHE A 41 -26.79 15.05 41.42
CA PHE A 41 -27.86 15.73 42.16
C PHE A 41 -28.77 14.81 42.99
N THR A 42 -28.45 13.51 43.14
CA THR A 42 -29.22 12.60 44.01
C THR A 42 -28.40 12.07 45.20
N PRO A 43 -29.02 11.87 46.38
CA PRO A 43 -28.36 11.25 47.54
C PRO A 43 -27.83 9.84 47.25
N LEU A 44 -28.44 9.14 46.28
CA LEU A 44 -27.99 7.85 45.76
C LEU A 44 -26.70 7.98 44.94
N GLY A 45 -26.57 9.01 44.10
CA GLY A 45 -25.33 9.31 43.38
C GLY A 45 -24.17 9.63 44.32
N GLN A 46 -24.43 10.38 45.39
CA GLN A 46 -23.43 10.65 46.44
C GLN A 46 -23.00 9.38 47.18
N LYS A 47 -23.94 8.48 47.51
CA LYS A 47 -23.63 7.16 48.10
C LYS A 47 -22.83 6.26 47.14
N ALA A 48 -23.13 6.27 45.85
CA ALA A 48 -22.38 5.52 44.85
C ALA A 48 -20.94 6.04 44.71
N CYS A 49 -20.74 7.36 44.73
CA CYS A 49 -19.40 7.98 44.78
C CYS A 49 -18.64 7.63 46.08
N GLN A 50 -19.35 7.45 47.19
CA GLN A 50 -18.76 7.03 48.45
C GLN A 50 -18.38 5.53 48.43
N GLN A 51 -19.25 4.67 47.90
CA GLN A 51 -18.93 3.25 47.68
C GLN A 51 -17.78 3.04 46.69
N TYR A 52 -17.62 3.93 45.71
CA TYR A 52 -16.45 3.95 44.83
C TYR A 52 -15.16 4.14 45.62
N TYR A 53 -15.16 5.11 46.52
CA TYR A 53 -14.03 5.40 47.40
C TYR A 53 -13.71 4.22 48.32
N ASP A 54 -14.74 3.52 48.81
CA ASP A 54 -14.60 2.41 49.75
C ASP A 54 -14.13 1.09 49.08
N ASN A 55 -14.54 0.83 47.84
CA ASN A 55 -14.27 -0.46 47.17
C ASN A 55 -12.87 -0.60 46.54
N GLN A 56 -12.03 0.45 46.57
CA GLN A 56 -10.65 0.46 46.03
C GLN A 56 -10.46 -0.27 44.69
N LEU A 57 -11.44 -0.17 43.80
CA LEU A 57 -11.34 -0.81 42.48
C LEU A 57 -10.22 -0.12 41.70
N GLU A 58 -9.17 -0.84 41.33
CA GLU A 58 -8.05 -0.28 40.57
C GLU A 58 -8.31 -0.36 39.06
N PRO A 59 -8.70 0.74 38.39
CA PRO A 59 -8.83 0.76 36.93
C PRO A 59 -7.47 0.71 36.21
N GLY A 60 -6.37 0.58 36.96
CA GLY A 60 -5.00 0.67 36.47
C GLY A 60 -4.75 -0.23 35.26
N LEU A 61 -5.27 -1.46 35.27
CA LEU A 61 -5.15 -2.39 34.13
C LEU A 61 -5.82 -1.83 32.86
N TYR A 62 -7.04 -1.27 32.99
CA TYR A 62 -7.77 -0.73 31.85
C TYR A 62 -7.07 0.51 31.28
N PHE A 63 -6.60 1.41 32.14
CA PHE A 63 -5.80 2.56 31.72
C PHE A 63 -4.50 2.14 31.06
N TRP A 64 -3.85 1.08 31.57
CA TRP A 64 -2.62 0.55 30.98
C TRP A 64 -2.87 -0.02 29.58
N MET A 65 -3.97 -0.76 29.38
CA MET A 65 -4.36 -1.28 28.07
C MET A 65 -4.75 -0.16 27.10
N ILE A 66 -5.44 0.89 27.57
CA ILE A 66 -5.72 2.09 26.76
C ILE A 66 -4.41 2.75 26.33
N TRP A 67 -3.49 2.98 27.27
CA TRP A 67 -2.19 3.57 26.98
C TRP A 67 -1.36 2.74 25.99
N LEU A 68 -1.37 1.41 26.13
CA LEU A 68 -0.73 0.50 25.17
C LEU A 68 -1.36 0.61 23.78
N CYS A 69 -2.69 0.64 23.71
CA CYS A 69 -3.40 0.77 22.42
C CYS A 69 -3.14 2.13 21.76
N ILE A 70 -3.08 3.21 22.53
CA ILE A 70 -2.70 4.55 22.02
C ILE A 70 -1.25 4.51 21.50
N THR A 71 -0.34 3.93 22.28
CA THR A 71 1.06 3.77 21.87
C THR A 71 1.13 2.98 20.56
N MET A 72 0.45 1.84 20.48
CA MET A 72 0.43 1.01 19.29
C MET A 72 -0.27 1.68 18.10
N TYR A 73 -1.31 2.49 18.32
CA TYR A 73 -1.95 3.29 17.28
C TYR A 73 -0.95 4.22 16.59
N PHE A 74 -0.13 4.92 17.36
CA PHE A 74 0.92 5.79 16.81
C PHE A 74 2.13 5.02 16.28
N CYS A 75 2.47 3.87 16.88
CA CYS A 75 3.54 2.98 16.42
C CYS A 75 3.21 2.21 15.14
N ALA A 76 1.92 2.02 14.85
CA ALA A 76 1.42 1.26 13.70
C ALA A 76 2.05 1.73 12.38
N HIS A 77 2.38 3.02 12.29
CA HIS A 77 3.12 3.60 11.18
C HIS A 77 4.49 2.92 10.95
N PHE A 78 5.28 2.74 12.01
CA PHE A 78 6.60 2.11 11.95
C PHE A 78 6.51 0.61 11.70
N LEU A 79 5.46 -0.02 12.24
CA LEU A 79 5.19 -1.44 12.09
C LEU A 79 4.50 -1.79 10.76
N LYS A 80 4.07 -0.79 9.98
CA LYS A 80 3.31 -0.95 8.72
C LYS A 80 2.04 -1.81 8.87
N VAL A 81 1.34 -1.66 10.00
CA VAL A 81 0.06 -2.33 10.28
C VAL A 81 -1.07 -1.30 10.26
N PRO A 82 -2.32 -1.69 9.94
CA PRO A 82 -3.45 -0.77 10.02
C PRO A 82 -3.66 -0.28 11.46
N ASP A 83 -3.50 1.03 11.67
CA ASP A 83 -3.61 1.71 12.96
C ASP A 83 -5.01 1.62 13.57
N ILE A 84 -6.05 1.63 12.74
CA ILE A 84 -7.46 1.53 13.15
C ILE A 84 -7.74 0.34 14.07
N ARG A 85 -6.94 -0.73 14.00
CA ARG A 85 -7.08 -1.94 14.82
C ARG A 85 -6.95 -1.69 16.32
N PHE A 86 -6.30 -0.60 16.70
CA PHE A 86 -6.08 -0.27 18.11
C PHE A 86 -7.20 0.60 18.71
N LEU A 87 -8.15 1.10 17.90
CA LEU A 87 -9.26 1.91 18.40
C LEU A 87 -10.40 1.12 19.02
N PRO A 88 -10.90 0.02 18.42
CA PRO A 88 -11.98 -0.76 19.03
C PRO A 88 -11.63 -1.29 20.42
N PRO A 89 -10.40 -1.77 20.70
CA PRO A 89 -10.00 -2.11 22.06
C PRO A 89 -10.07 -0.92 23.01
N ILE A 90 -9.62 0.28 22.63
CA ILE A 90 -9.75 1.48 23.48
C ILE A 90 -11.21 1.74 23.82
N LEU A 91 -12.10 1.71 22.82
CA LEU A 91 -13.53 1.91 23.03
C LEU A 91 -14.09 0.87 24.00
N LEU A 92 -13.76 -0.42 23.80
CA LEU A 92 -14.16 -1.50 24.70
C LEU A 92 -13.69 -1.24 26.13
N MET A 93 -12.43 -0.85 26.32
CA MET A 93 -11.89 -0.57 27.66
C MET A 93 -12.55 0.65 28.31
N VAL A 94 -12.84 1.71 27.54
CA VAL A 94 -13.60 2.87 28.04
C VAL A 94 -15.02 2.45 28.43
N CYS A 95 -15.69 1.63 27.63
CA CYS A 95 -16.99 1.08 27.98
C CYS A 95 -16.92 0.24 29.27
N MET A 96 -15.91 -0.62 29.41
CA MET A 96 -15.72 -1.41 30.64
C MET A 96 -15.47 -0.51 31.85
N ILE A 97 -14.67 0.55 31.72
CA ILE A 97 -14.48 1.54 32.79
C ILE A 97 -15.83 2.17 33.17
N VAL A 98 -16.57 2.70 32.19
CA VAL A 98 -17.86 3.37 32.43
C VAL A 98 -18.87 2.42 33.08
N PHE A 99 -19.05 1.22 32.52
CA PHE A 99 -20.07 0.29 32.98
C PHE A 99 -19.70 -0.39 34.29
N SER A 100 -18.45 -0.83 34.47
CA SER A 100 -18.04 -1.54 35.69
C SER A 100 -17.79 -0.59 36.86
N PHE A 101 -17.22 0.60 36.63
CA PHE A 101 -16.80 1.48 37.73
C PHE A 101 -17.83 2.55 38.07
N TYR A 102 -18.63 3.01 37.12
CA TYR A 102 -19.60 4.07 37.36
C TYR A 102 -21.03 3.54 37.37
N VAL A 103 -21.48 2.95 36.25
CA VAL A 103 -22.88 2.50 36.13
C VAL A 103 -23.18 1.34 37.09
N GLY A 104 -22.31 0.34 37.17
CA GLY A 104 -22.49 -0.83 38.02
C GLY A 104 -22.55 -0.48 39.51
N GLN A 105 -21.66 0.42 39.97
CA GLN A 105 -21.68 0.88 41.35
C GLN A 105 -22.92 1.72 41.66
N TYR A 106 -23.27 2.62 40.73
CA TYR A 106 -24.49 3.40 40.84
C TYR A 106 -25.75 2.51 40.95
N LEU A 107 -25.84 1.47 40.12
CA LEU A 107 -26.91 0.49 40.18
C LEU A 107 -26.87 -0.35 41.46
N SER A 108 -25.69 -0.68 41.98
CA SER A 108 -25.57 -1.47 43.21
C SER A 108 -26.21 -0.80 44.43
N ALA A 109 -26.31 0.53 44.43
CA ALA A 109 -27.01 1.29 45.48
C ALA A 109 -28.54 1.25 45.36
N TRP A 110 -29.10 0.72 44.26
CA TRP A 110 -30.54 0.63 44.02
C TRP A 110 -31.13 -0.67 44.58
N PRO A 111 -32.45 -0.71 44.89
CA PRO A 111 -33.16 -1.95 45.17
C PRO A 111 -33.08 -2.92 43.98
N THR A 112 -33.07 -4.23 44.25
CA THR A 112 -32.93 -5.29 43.24
C THR A 112 -33.90 -5.14 42.06
N ASN A 113 -35.16 -4.77 42.32
CA ASN A 113 -36.14 -4.55 41.26
C ASN A 113 -35.75 -3.40 40.32
N GLY A 114 -35.19 -2.32 40.87
CA GLY A 114 -34.67 -1.19 40.08
C GLY A 114 -33.47 -1.60 39.24
N GLN A 115 -32.55 -2.38 39.80
CA GLN A 115 -31.40 -2.93 39.08
C GLN A 115 -31.84 -3.77 37.88
N VAL A 116 -32.76 -4.72 38.10
CA VAL A 116 -33.28 -5.61 37.05
C VAL A 116 -33.97 -4.82 35.95
N ILE A 117 -34.83 -3.84 36.31
CA ILE A 117 -35.52 -3.00 35.33
C ILE A 117 -34.51 -2.19 34.51
N THR A 118 -33.49 -1.60 35.13
CA THR A 118 -32.48 -0.84 34.39
C THR A 118 -31.63 -1.72 33.49
N VAL A 119 -31.24 -2.92 33.94
CA VAL A 119 -30.50 -3.87 33.09
C VAL A 119 -31.35 -4.31 31.90
N LEU A 120 -32.64 -4.64 32.11
CA LEU A 120 -33.56 -4.98 31.03
C LEU A 120 -33.74 -3.81 30.05
N PHE A 121 -33.84 -2.57 30.55
CA PHE A 121 -33.94 -1.38 29.71
C PHE A 121 -32.66 -1.14 28.90
N ILE A 122 -31.47 -1.33 29.48
CA ILE A 122 -30.18 -1.24 28.78
C ILE A 122 -30.11 -2.32 27.70
N LEU A 123 -30.43 -3.57 28.03
CA LEU A 123 -30.43 -4.68 27.06
C LEU A 123 -31.40 -4.43 25.91
N LEU A 124 -32.63 -3.99 26.22
CA LEU A 124 -33.62 -3.65 25.20
C LEU A 124 -33.14 -2.49 24.33
N SER A 125 -32.52 -1.47 24.93
CA SER A 125 -31.95 -0.33 24.20
C SER A 125 -30.83 -0.77 23.25
N ILE A 126 -29.92 -1.65 23.70
CA ILE A 126 -28.86 -2.22 22.86
C ILE A 126 -29.47 -3.01 21.71
N VAL A 127 -30.45 -3.88 21.99
CA VAL A 127 -31.15 -4.66 20.96
C VAL A 127 -31.82 -3.74 19.94
N MET A 128 -32.51 -2.68 20.39
CA MET A 128 -33.15 -1.71 19.51
C MET A 128 -32.14 -0.92 18.66
N ILE A 129 -30.98 -0.55 19.22
CA ILE A 129 -29.90 0.10 18.46
C ILE A 129 -29.31 -0.85 17.41
N VAL A 130 -29.08 -2.12 17.78
CA VAL A 130 -28.52 -3.13 16.87
C VAL A 130 -29.49 -3.44 15.73
N ILE A 131 -30.77 -3.65 16.02
CA ILE A 131 -31.81 -3.88 15.01
C ILE A 131 -32.02 -2.62 14.15
N GLY A 132 -32.04 -1.44 14.76
CA GLY A 132 -32.22 -0.15 14.07
C GLY A 132 -31.08 0.19 13.11
N ASN A 133 -29.86 -0.28 13.38
CA ASN A 133 -28.67 -0.04 12.57
C ASN A 133 -28.24 -1.27 11.72
N GLU A 134 -29.08 -2.32 11.62
CA GLU A 134 -28.71 -3.62 11.03
C GLU A 134 -28.36 -3.54 9.54
N HIS A 135 -28.91 -2.57 8.79
CA HIS A 135 -28.91 -2.63 7.31
C HIS A 135 -27.50 -2.80 6.70
N GLN A 136 -26.49 -2.10 7.19
CA GLN A 136 -25.12 -2.24 6.66
C GLN A 136 -24.47 -3.56 7.07
N SER A 137 -24.61 -3.94 8.35
CA SER A 137 -24.05 -5.18 8.89
C SER A 137 -24.67 -6.42 8.24
N LYS A 138 -25.99 -6.44 8.06
CA LYS A 138 -26.70 -7.51 7.34
C LYS A 138 -26.25 -7.61 5.90
N LYS A 139 -26.19 -6.48 5.18
CA LYS A 139 -25.71 -6.47 3.80
C LYS A 139 -24.28 -7.02 3.72
N TRP A 140 -23.38 -6.55 4.57
CA TRP A 140 -22.01 -7.03 4.64
C TRP A 140 -21.95 -8.54 4.94
N TYR A 141 -22.72 -9.01 5.91
CA TYR A 141 -22.80 -10.42 6.29
C TYR A 141 -23.31 -11.27 5.13
N THR A 142 -24.47 -10.93 4.57
CA THR A 142 -25.04 -11.66 3.43
C THR A 142 -24.09 -11.66 2.24
N ASP A 143 -23.48 -10.53 1.90
CA ASP A 143 -22.54 -10.44 0.77
C ASP A 143 -21.27 -11.27 0.99
N THR A 144 -20.78 -11.37 2.23
CA THR A 144 -19.56 -12.12 2.59
C THR A 144 -19.81 -13.62 2.70
N PHE A 145 -20.96 -14.03 3.25
CA PHE A 145 -21.25 -15.43 3.60
C PHE A 145 -22.16 -16.16 2.60
N LYS A 146 -22.74 -15.49 1.59
CA LYS A 146 -23.57 -16.15 0.56
C LYS A 146 -22.81 -17.14 -0.35
N GLY A 147 -21.49 -17.13 -0.33
CA GLY A 147 -20.66 -17.93 -1.25
C GLY A 147 -20.59 -17.37 -2.67
N TYR A 148 -19.59 -17.78 -3.43
CA TYR A 148 -19.38 -17.28 -4.80
C TYR A 148 -20.47 -17.78 -5.77
N GLU A 149 -21.04 -18.95 -5.50
CA GLU A 149 -22.09 -19.62 -6.27
C GLU A 149 -23.35 -18.78 -6.40
N HIS A 150 -23.62 -17.94 -5.38
CA HIS A 150 -24.78 -17.05 -5.32
C HIS A 150 -24.47 -15.65 -5.87
N THR A 151 -23.28 -15.43 -6.44
CA THR A 151 -22.96 -14.18 -7.13
C THR A 151 -23.59 -14.17 -8.53
N ARG A 152 -24.05 -13.00 -8.97
CA ARG A 152 -24.81 -12.83 -10.22
C ARG A 152 -24.09 -13.40 -11.45
N LYS A 153 -22.76 -13.34 -11.47
CA LYS A 153 -21.92 -13.73 -12.61
C LYS A 153 -21.02 -14.93 -12.32
N TYR A 154 -21.42 -15.79 -11.39
CA TYR A 154 -20.67 -17.01 -11.06
C TYR A 154 -20.45 -17.94 -12.27
N GLY A 155 -21.42 -18.03 -13.19
CA GLY A 155 -21.29 -18.85 -14.40
C GLY A 155 -20.08 -18.47 -15.25
N ASP A 156 -19.88 -17.16 -15.49
CA ASP A 156 -18.75 -16.61 -16.23
C ASP A 156 -17.42 -16.93 -15.50
N LEU A 157 -17.39 -16.74 -14.17
CA LEU A 157 -16.23 -17.07 -13.33
C LEU A 157 -15.88 -18.57 -13.39
N LYS A 158 -16.88 -19.45 -13.23
CA LYS A 158 -16.70 -20.91 -13.27
C LYS A 158 -16.17 -21.37 -14.63
N GLN A 159 -16.65 -20.78 -15.72
CA GLN A 159 -16.15 -21.09 -17.06
C GLN A 159 -14.69 -20.64 -17.24
N LEU A 160 -14.33 -19.46 -16.73
CA LEU A 160 -12.97 -18.93 -16.79
C LEU A 160 -12.00 -19.83 -15.99
N THR A 161 -12.32 -20.14 -14.74
CA THR A 161 -11.42 -20.92 -13.88
C THR A 161 -11.29 -22.37 -14.35
N ARG A 162 -12.38 -22.96 -14.88
CA ARG A 162 -12.33 -24.27 -15.54
C ARG A 162 -11.43 -24.25 -16.76
N TYR A 163 -11.54 -23.24 -17.62
CA TYR A 163 -10.68 -23.11 -18.79
C TYR A 163 -9.20 -23.04 -18.38
N LEU A 164 -8.86 -22.20 -17.41
CA LEU A 164 -7.50 -22.08 -16.90
C LEU A 164 -6.95 -23.39 -16.30
N HIS A 165 -7.82 -24.18 -15.66
CA HIS A 165 -7.47 -25.51 -15.15
C HIS A 165 -7.20 -26.51 -16.29
N GLU A 166 -8.11 -26.61 -17.25
CA GLU A 166 -8.08 -27.61 -18.33
C GLU A 166 -6.99 -27.34 -19.38
N THR A 167 -6.55 -26.08 -19.53
CA THR A 167 -5.50 -25.74 -20.50
C THR A 167 -4.12 -26.33 -20.19
N GLU A 168 -3.90 -26.80 -18.96
CA GLU A 168 -2.57 -27.09 -18.44
C GLU A 168 -2.59 -28.42 -17.68
N LYS A 169 -1.68 -29.34 -18.01
CA LYS A 169 -1.67 -30.69 -17.43
C LYS A 169 -1.40 -30.69 -15.93
N ASP A 170 -0.55 -29.77 -15.48
CA ASP A 170 -0.23 -29.54 -14.07
C ASP A 170 -0.42 -28.05 -13.76
N PRO A 171 -1.64 -27.62 -13.40
CA PRO A 171 -1.95 -26.21 -13.18
C PRO A 171 -1.10 -25.55 -12.08
N LEU A 172 -0.67 -26.33 -11.07
CA LEU A 172 0.12 -25.81 -9.95
C LEU A 172 1.53 -25.41 -10.39
N ASN A 173 2.12 -26.19 -11.30
CA ASN A 173 3.48 -26.01 -11.81
C ASN A 173 3.58 -25.21 -13.11
N ALA A 174 2.45 -24.95 -13.74
CA ALA A 174 2.40 -24.19 -14.96
C ALA A 174 2.49 -22.67 -14.68
N PRO A 175 2.83 -21.84 -15.69
CA PRO A 175 3.09 -20.42 -15.47
C PRO A 175 1.91 -19.67 -14.82
N ARG A 176 2.22 -18.60 -14.09
CA ARG A 176 1.22 -17.81 -13.36
C ARG A 176 0.23 -17.13 -14.30
N VAL A 177 -0.94 -16.82 -13.73
CA VAL A 177 -1.96 -15.98 -14.35
C VAL A 177 -2.10 -14.68 -13.55
N GLY A 178 -1.86 -13.54 -14.21
CA GLY A 178 -2.14 -12.21 -13.68
C GLY A 178 -3.61 -11.83 -13.87
N TYR A 179 -4.10 -10.89 -13.07
CA TYR A 179 -5.47 -10.37 -13.23
C TYR A 179 -5.50 -8.86 -12.98
N GLU A 180 -6.26 -8.16 -13.80
CA GLU A 180 -6.38 -6.70 -13.75
C GLU A 180 -6.92 -6.27 -12.38
N LYS A 181 -6.31 -5.30 -11.72
CA LYS A 181 -6.97 -4.58 -10.61
C LYS A 181 -8.00 -3.61 -11.19
N CYS A 182 -9.27 -3.90 -10.95
CA CYS A 182 -10.37 -3.01 -11.35
C CYS A 182 -11.53 -3.01 -10.33
N ASN A 183 -12.37 -1.99 -10.41
CA ASN A 183 -13.58 -1.85 -9.59
C ASN A 183 -14.80 -2.61 -10.15
N ARG A 184 -14.63 -3.35 -11.26
CA ARG A 184 -15.71 -4.05 -11.97
C ARG A 184 -16.00 -5.46 -11.45
N TYR A 185 -15.28 -5.93 -10.42
CA TYR A 185 -15.43 -7.30 -9.90
C TYR A 185 -16.62 -7.55 -8.98
N SER A 186 -17.39 -6.52 -8.62
CA SER A 186 -18.54 -6.65 -7.71
C SER A 186 -19.51 -7.80 -8.09
N PRO A 187 -19.89 -8.02 -9.38
CA PRO A 187 -20.77 -9.13 -9.76
C PRO A 187 -20.21 -10.54 -9.53
N TYR A 188 -18.90 -10.67 -9.24
CA TYR A 188 -18.17 -11.92 -9.04
C TYR A 188 -17.71 -12.13 -7.58
N GLY A 189 -18.13 -11.25 -6.65
CA GLY A 189 -17.69 -11.32 -5.25
C GLY A 189 -16.42 -10.51 -4.93
N GLY A 190 -15.94 -9.69 -5.86
CA GLY A 190 -14.75 -8.83 -5.68
C GLY A 190 -13.46 -9.42 -6.24
N ASP A 191 -12.35 -8.72 -6.05
CA ASP A 191 -11.01 -9.13 -6.51
C ASP A 191 -10.44 -10.33 -5.74
N ARG A 192 -10.96 -10.60 -4.54
CA ARG A 192 -10.54 -11.72 -3.68
C ARG A 192 -10.64 -13.08 -4.34
N VAL A 193 -11.51 -13.24 -5.34
CA VAL A 193 -11.62 -14.48 -6.11
C VAL A 193 -10.32 -14.80 -6.87
N PHE A 194 -9.63 -13.79 -7.39
CA PHE A 194 -8.40 -13.97 -8.16
C PHE A 194 -7.15 -14.04 -7.26
N GLU A 195 -7.18 -13.44 -6.07
CA GLU A 195 -6.17 -13.70 -5.03
C GLU A 195 -6.20 -15.16 -4.57
N SER A 196 -7.35 -15.82 -4.71
CA SER A 196 -7.56 -17.24 -4.43
C SER A 196 -7.64 -18.09 -5.69
N LEU A 197 -7.11 -17.61 -6.83
CA LEU A 197 -7.25 -18.27 -8.14
C LEU A 197 -6.76 -19.74 -8.13
N HIS A 198 -5.73 -20.02 -7.33
CA HIS A 198 -5.22 -21.38 -7.13
C HIS A 198 -6.28 -22.35 -6.60
N LEU A 199 -7.17 -21.91 -5.71
CA LEU A 199 -8.25 -22.74 -5.18
C LEU A 199 -9.33 -23.04 -6.23
N PHE A 200 -9.55 -22.13 -7.19
CA PHE A 200 -10.62 -22.27 -8.19
C PHE A 200 -10.16 -22.90 -9.50
N SER A 201 -8.88 -22.76 -9.87
CA SER A 201 -8.34 -23.23 -11.16
C SER A 201 -7.12 -24.13 -11.02
N GLY A 202 -6.55 -24.28 -9.82
CA GLY A 202 -5.24 -24.89 -9.62
C GLY A 202 -4.07 -23.99 -10.02
N ARG A 203 -4.29 -22.97 -10.87
CA ARG A 203 -3.25 -22.08 -11.40
C ARG A 203 -2.76 -21.08 -10.36
N GLN A 204 -1.45 -20.88 -10.33
CA GLN A 204 -0.82 -19.86 -9.49
C GLN A 204 -1.11 -18.44 -10.00
N THR A 205 -1.11 -17.48 -9.08
CA THR A 205 -1.19 -16.04 -9.39
C THR A 205 -0.04 -15.27 -8.76
N LEU A 206 -0.04 -13.94 -8.88
CA LEU A 206 1.03 -13.07 -8.37
C LEU A 206 0.95 -12.86 -6.85
N GLU A 207 -0.26 -12.85 -6.26
CA GLU A 207 -0.46 -12.49 -4.86
C GLU A 207 -1.66 -13.22 -4.22
N GLY A 208 -1.62 -13.35 -2.90
CA GLY A 208 -2.77 -13.76 -2.08
C GLY A 208 -3.22 -12.66 -1.13
N ILE A 209 -4.27 -12.91 -0.34
CA ILE A 209 -4.96 -11.92 0.53
C ILE A 209 -4.01 -11.14 1.45
N HIS A 210 -2.95 -11.77 1.96
CA HIS A 210 -2.00 -11.20 2.92
C HIS A 210 -0.63 -10.82 2.33
N TYR A 211 -0.57 -10.52 1.03
CA TYR A 211 0.71 -10.22 0.36
C TYR A 211 1.45 -8.99 0.90
N SER A 212 0.77 -8.06 1.58
CA SER A 212 1.33 -6.77 2.01
C SER A 212 2.51 -6.86 2.99
N SER A 213 2.66 -7.98 3.70
CA SER A 213 3.79 -8.24 4.60
C SER A 213 4.99 -8.89 3.88
N SER A 214 4.84 -9.30 2.62
CA SER A 214 5.89 -9.94 1.83
C SER A 214 6.91 -8.93 1.30
N LEU A 215 8.18 -9.34 1.20
CA LEU A 215 9.23 -8.60 0.50
C LEU A 215 8.86 -8.31 -0.98
N ALA A 216 8.03 -9.18 -1.56
CA ALA A 216 7.56 -9.09 -2.94
C ALA A 216 6.47 -8.03 -3.16
N SER A 217 5.80 -7.56 -2.10
CA SER A 217 4.57 -6.76 -2.20
C SER A 217 4.73 -5.58 -3.14
N LYS A 218 5.80 -4.80 -2.94
CA LYS A 218 6.06 -3.58 -3.70
C LYS A 218 6.28 -3.83 -5.20
N PHE A 219 6.98 -4.92 -5.53
CA PHE A 219 7.29 -5.33 -6.90
C PHE A 219 6.05 -5.82 -7.62
N ILE A 220 5.25 -6.67 -6.95
CA ILE A 220 4.00 -7.19 -7.51
C ILE A 220 3.00 -6.07 -7.74
N THR A 221 2.83 -5.14 -6.79
CA THR A 221 1.95 -3.99 -6.96
C THR A 221 2.39 -3.12 -8.13
N PHE A 222 3.70 -2.91 -8.32
CA PHE A 222 4.22 -2.17 -9.47
C PHE A 222 3.89 -2.89 -10.78
N LEU A 223 4.19 -4.18 -10.89
CA LEU A 223 3.87 -5.02 -12.05
C LEU A 223 2.37 -4.99 -12.38
N GLN A 224 1.50 -5.14 -11.37
CA GLN A 224 0.06 -5.12 -11.58
C GLN A 224 -0.45 -3.82 -12.21
N THR A 225 0.21 -2.68 -11.95
CA THR A 225 -0.18 -1.39 -12.57
C THR A 225 0.14 -1.28 -14.06
N GLU A 226 0.96 -2.19 -14.60
CA GLU A 226 1.31 -2.24 -16.03
C GLU A 226 0.18 -2.77 -16.91
N PHE A 227 -0.83 -3.40 -16.31
CA PHE A 227 -2.02 -3.90 -17.00
C PHE A 227 -3.33 -3.59 -16.26
N SER A 228 -3.29 -2.70 -15.26
CA SER A 228 -4.46 -2.33 -14.47
C SER A 228 -4.70 -0.84 -14.53
N LYS A 229 -5.91 -0.41 -14.90
CA LYS A 229 -6.27 1.01 -14.84
C LYS A 229 -6.43 1.49 -13.40
N ASP A 230 -7.11 0.72 -12.56
CA ASP A 230 -7.31 1.07 -11.15
C ASP A 230 -6.10 0.64 -10.32
N ILE A 231 -5.83 1.37 -9.24
CA ILE A 231 -4.76 1.07 -8.28
C ILE A 231 -5.41 0.57 -6.99
N LYS A 232 -5.05 -0.65 -6.58
CA LYS A 232 -5.49 -1.25 -5.31
C LYS A 232 -4.29 -1.69 -4.49
N THR A 233 -3.80 -0.79 -3.65
CA THR A 233 -2.65 -1.02 -2.78
C THR A 233 -2.93 -0.51 -1.36
N PRO A 234 -2.42 -1.19 -0.32
CA PRO A 234 -2.50 -0.70 1.06
C PRO A 234 -1.66 0.56 1.29
N THR A 235 -0.62 0.80 0.48
CA THR A 235 0.25 1.98 0.58
C THR A 235 0.35 2.67 -0.78
N PRO A 236 0.12 4.01 -0.86
CA PRO A 236 0.10 4.75 -2.13
C PRO A 236 1.53 5.02 -2.63
N TYR A 237 2.24 3.97 -3.03
CA TYR A 237 3.58 4.07 -3.64
C TYR A 237 3.57 4.82 -4.96
N ILE A 238 4.74 5.24 -5.42
CA ILE A 238 4.91 5.72 -6.79
C ILE A 238 5.06 4.49 -7.71
N LEU A 239 3.94 4.13 -8.35
CA LEU A 239 3.76 2.94 -9.17
C LEU A 239 3.91 3.23 -10.67
N SER A 240 3.86 2.16 -11.47
CA SER A 240 3.91 2.22 -12.94
C SER A 240 2.59 2.74 -13.54
N LYS A 241 2.58 2.82 -14.86
CA LYS A 241 1.44 3.09 -15.74
C LYS A 241 1.18 1.85 -16.61
N ILE A 242 0.06 1.82 -17.32
CA ILE A 242 -0.21 0.74 -18.28
C ILE A 242 0.89 0.76 -19.34
N ASP A 243 1.60 -0.35 -19.50
CA ASP A 243 2.72 -0.47 -20.43
C ASP A 243 2.87 -1.93 -20.88
N PRO A 244 2.29 -2.31 -22.04
CA PRO A 244 2.41 -3.66 -22.57
C PRO A 244 3.85 -4.09 -22.90
N ASN A 245 4.76 -3.15 -23.16
CA ASN A 245 6.15 -3.48 -23.47
C ASN A 245 6.91 -3.87 -22.19
N ALA A 246 6.79 -3.04 -21.14
CA ALA A 246 7.35 -3.33 -19.82
C ALA A 246 6.74 -4.61 -19.23
N LEU A 247 5.42 -4.76 -19.36
CA LEU A 247 4.70 -5.94 -18.88
C LEU A 247 5.23 -7.23 -19.49
N ALA A 248 5.54 -7.26 -20.79
CA ALA A 248 6.07 -8.46 -21.43
C ALA A 248 7.39 -8.93 -20.78
N ILE A 249 8.27 -7.98 -20.43
CA ILE A 249 9.54 -8.25 -19.76
C ILE A 249 9.29 -8.80 -18.35
N HIS A 250 8.44 -8.13 -17.56
CA HIS A 250 8.13 -8.56 -16.21
C HIS A 250 7.32 -9.86 -16.16
N MET A 251 6.42 -10.11 -17.11
CA MET A 251 5.69 -11.38 -17.24
C MET A 251 6.65 -12.55 -17.38
N LYS A 252 7.63 -12.43 -18.29
CA LYS A 252 8.68 -13.45 -18.45
C LYS A 252 9.50 -13.60 -17.18
N MET A 253 9.89 -12.48 -16.54
CA MET A 253 10.64 -12.51 -15.28
C MET A 253 9.89 -13.25 -14.16
N PHE A 254 8.57 -13.06 -14.04
CA PHE A 254 7.72 -13.67 -13.02
C PHE A 254 7.13 -15.03 -13.41
N ASN A 255 7.52 -15.60 -14.56
CA ASN A 255 6.93 -16.82 -15.10
C ASN A 255 5.39 -16.71 -15.18
N MET A 256 4.89 -15.64 -15.78
CA MET A 256 3.46 -15.34 -15.94
C MET A 256 3.10 -15.42 -17.43
N SER A 257 2.28 -16.39 -17.82
CA SER A 257 1.94 -16.60 -19.24
C SER A 257 0.71 -15.80 -19.70
N GLN A 258 -0.20 -15.49 -18.79
CA GLN A 258 -1.50 -14.92 -19.13
C GLN A 258 -1.90 -13.78 -18.19
N ILE A 259 -2.75 -12.89 -18.70
CA ILE A 259 -3.45 -11.88 -17.91
C ILE A 259 -4.97 -11.95 -18.17
N ILE A 260 -5.75 -11.78 -17.09
CA ILE A 260 -7.21 -11.64 -17.14
C ILE A 260 -7.54 -10.16 -17.10
N VAL A 261 -8.22 -9.67 -18.12
CA VAL A 261 -8.65 -8.26 -18.27
C VAL A 261 -10.17 -8.18 -18.22
N LEU A 262 -10.72 -7.15 -17.58
CA LEU A 262 -12.16 -6.94 -17.43
C LEU A 262 -12.61 -5.54 -17.91
N SER A 263 -11.71 -4.55 -17.92
CA SER A 263 -12.02 -3.20 -18.39
C SER A 263 -11.95 -3.12 -19.92
N PRO A 264 -13.00 -2.60 -20.60
CA PRO A 264 -12.98 -2.44 -22.07
C PRO A 264 -11.78 -1.63 -22.57
N SER A 265 -11.46 -0.52 -21.90
CA SER A 265 -10.31 0.31 -22.28
C SER A 265 -8.96 -0.41 -22.13
N VAL A 266 -8.86 -1.39 -21.23
CA VAL A 266 -7.63 -2.19 -21.07
C VAL A 266 -7.61 -3.31 -22.10
N LYS A 267 -8.76 -3.92 -22.41
CA LYS A 267 -8.91 -4.91 -23.49
C LYS A 267 -8.42 -4.32 -24.82
N ASP A 268 -8.91 -3.15 -25.21
CA ASP A 268 -8.53 -2.49 -26.46
C ASP A 268 -7.01 -2.27 -26.57
N ILE A 269 -6.35 -1.99 -25.44
CA ILE A 269 -4.89 -1.81 -25.40
C ILE A 269 -4.17 -3.13 -25.71
N PHE A 270 -4.59 -4.22 -25.08
CA PHE A 270 -3.95 -5.53 -25.25
C PHE A 270 -4.33 -6.22 -26.56
N ASP A 271 -5.50 -5.94 -27.14
CA ASP A 271 -5.88 -6.37 -28.49
C ASP A 271 -4.91 -5.79 -29.55
N ASN A 272 -4.41 -4.58 -29.32
CA ASN A 272 -3.47 -3.89 -30.20
C ASN A 272 -2.00 -4.08 -29.81
N ALA A 273 -1.71 -4.76 -28.70
CA ALA A 273 -0.36 -4.96 -28.21
C ALA A 273 0.33 -6.12 -28.94
N ARG A 274 1.48 -5.83 -29.58
CA ARG A 274 2.19 -6.81 -30.44
C ARG A 274 2.67 -8.06 -29.70
N GLN A 275 2.93 -7.95 -28.40
CA GLN A 275 3.47 -9.01 -27.55
C GLN A 275 2.42 -10.04 -27.12
N PHE A 276 1.13 -9.74 -27.30
CA PHE A 276 0.04 -10.53 -26.75
C PHE A 276 -0.80 -11.19 -27.84
N ILE A 277 -1.40 -12.32 -27.49
CA ILE A 277 -2.44 -13.00 -28.25
C ILE A 277 -3.72 -12.90 -27.42
N HIS A 278 -4.80 -12.40 -28.02
CA HIS A 278 -6.13 -12.55 -27.44
C HIS A 278 -6.54 -14.02 -27.54
N GLU A 279 -6.56 -14.70 -26.40
CA GLU A 279 -6.75 -16.16 -26.34
C GLU A 279 -8.22 -16.53 -26.28
N LYS A 280 -9.00 -15.84 -25.43
CA LYS A 280 -10.40 -16.18 -25.21
C LYS A 280 -11.17 -15.05 -24.53
N ASP A 281 -12.45 -14.91 -24.87
CA ASP A 281 -13.42 -14.15 -24.09
C ASP A 281 -14.33 -15.11 -23.29
N VAL A 282 -14.57 -14.78 -22.02
CA VAL A 282 -15.49 -15.51 -21.12
C VAL A 282 -16.37 -14.50 -20.41
N GLY A 283 -17.62 -14.36 -20.86
CA GLY A 283 -18.50 -13.30 -20.38
C GLY A 283 -17.87 -11.93 -20.63
N ALA A 284 -17.56 -11.18 -19.57
CA ALA A 284 -16.87 -9.89 -19.66
C ALA A 284 -15.34 -10.00 -19.52
N PHE A 285 -14.80 -11.18 -19.21
CA PHE A 285 -13.36 -11.39 -19.10
C PHE A 285 -12.73 -11.59 -20.48
N SER A 286 -11.60 -10.94 -20.71
CA SER A 286 -10.73 -11.16 -21.87
C SER A 286 -9.39 -11.70 -21.38
N LEU A 287 -9.01 -12.87 -21.89
CA LEU A 287 -7.77 -13.55 -21.55
C LEU A 287 -6.73 -13.27 -22.62
N PHE A 288 -5.58 -12.75 -22.21
CA PHE A 288 -4.46 -12.49 -23.09
C PHE A 288 -3.27 -13.36 -22.70
N ARG A 289 -2.61 -13.94 -23.69
CA ARG A 289 -1.39 -14.74 -23.53
C ARG A 289 -0.19 -14.00 -24.07
N LEU A 290 0.93 -14.06 -23.35
CA LEU A 290 2.20 -13.57 -23.87
C LEU A 290 2.71 -14.50 -24.97
N LYS A 291 3.13 -13.95 -26.11
CA LYS A 291 3.68 -14.72 -27.24
C LYS A 291 4.99 -15.43 -26.91
N GLN A 292 5.75 -14.90 -25.97
CA GLN A 292 7.04 -15.46 -25.58
C GLN A 292 6.87 -16.70 -24.71
N GLU A 293 7.75 -17.68 -24.91
CA GLU A 293 7.81 -18.85 -24.06
C GLU A 293 8.25 -18.51 -22.63
N MET A 294 7.65 -19.21 -21.69
CA MET A 294 7.89 -19.01 -20.27
C MET A 294 9.12 -19.81 -19.81
N PRO A 295 10.00 -19.21 -18.99
CA PRO A 295 11.22 -19.87 -18.54
C PRO A 295 10.98 -20.97 -17.49
N GLY A 296 9.76 -21.12 -16.98
CA GLY A 296 9.45 -22.01 -15.86
C GLY A 296 9.82 -21.40 -14.51
N TYR A 297 9.48 -22.12 -13.43
CA TYR A 297 9.77 -21.66 -12.07
C TYR A 297 11.25 -21.71 -11.72
N VAL A 298 11.98 -22.68 -12.27
CA VAL A 298 13.43 -22.81 -12.10
C VAL A 298 14.09 -22.72 -13.48
N SER A 299 15.08 -21.85 -13.63
CA SER A 299 15.86 -21.77 -14.86
C SER A 299 17.30 -21.36 -14.56
N VAL A 300 18.21 -21.64 -15.49
CA VAL A 300 19.56 -21.07 -15.48
C VAL A 300 19.47 -19.59 -15.86
N LEU A 301 20.29 -18.74 -15.23
CA LEU A 301 20.38 -17.32 -15.58
C LEU A 301 20.98 -17.15 -16.99
N ALA A 302 20.59 -16.10 -17.69
CA ALA A 302 21.19 -15.77 -18.99
C ALA A 302 22.63 -15.23 -18.84
N HIS A 303 22.86 -14.46 -17.78
CA HIS A 303 24.16 -13.87 -17.42
C HIS A 303 24.53 -14.25 -15.98
N PRO A 304 25.84 -14.33 -15.66
CA PRO A 304 26.31 -14.48 -14.28
C PRO A 304 25.71 -13.41 -13.36
N PRO A 305 25.26 -13.80 -12.15
CA PRO A 305 24.78 -12.83 -11.18
C PRO A 305 25.93 -12.00 -10.63
N VAL A 306 25.59 -10.82 -10.09
CA VAL A 306 26.53 -9.87 -9.50
C VAL A 306 26.26 -9.73 -8.00
N LEU A 307 27.31 -9.64 -7.19
CA LEU A 307 27.18 -9.39 -5.76
C LEU A 307 26.86 -7.92 -5.51
N TYR A 308 25.82 -7.64 -4.73
CA TYR A 308 25.49 -6.29 -4.28
C TYR A 308 26.00 -6.07 -2.85
N THR A 309 26.95 -5.15 -2.66
CA THR A 309 27.60 -4.86 -1.37
C THR A 309 26.99 -3.64 -0.66
N GLY A 310 26.04 -2.95 -1.30
CA GLY A 310 25.34 -1.82 -0.71
C GLY A 310 24.35 -2.25 0.38
N LYS A 311 23.91 -1.29 1.19
CA LYS A 311 22.85 -1.50 2.20
C LYS A 311 21.46 -1.45 1.56
N LYS A 312 20.44 -1.89 2.32
CA LYS A 312 19.01 -1.84 1.94
C LYS A 312 18.73 -2.40 0.53
N TRP A 313 19.29 -3.57 0.25
CA TRP A 313 19.24 -4.21 -1.08
C TRP A 313 17.83 -4.26 -1.68
N LEU A 314 16.79 -4.51 -0.90
CA LEU A 314 15.41 -4.62 -1.39
C LEU A 314 14.91 -3.27 -1.95
N ASP A 315 15.15 -2.19 -1.23
CA ASP A 315 14.79 -0.84 -1.68
C ASP A 315 15.61 -0.47 -2.92
N THR A 316 16.91 -0.78 -2.95
CA THR A 316 17.76 -0.49 -4.11
C THR A 316 17.35 -1.26 -5.34
N PHE A 317 17.08 -2.57 -5.23
CA PHE A 317 16.62 -3.41 -6.34
C PHE A 317 15.27 -2.94 -6.88
N TYR A 318 14.38 -2.46 -6.01
CA TYR A 318 13.15 -1.85 -6.46
C TYR A 318 13.41 -0.52 -7.18
N HIS A 319 14.08 0.44 -6.53
CA HIS A 319 14.18 1.82 -7.00
C HIS A 319 15.10 2.02 -8.21
N HIS A 320 16.14 1.19 -8.36
CA HIS A 320 17.22 1.43 -9.33
C HIS A 320 17.39 0.30 -10.35
N TRP A 321 16.62 -0.78 -10.25
CA TRP A 321 16.70 -1.91 -11.18
C TRP A 321 15.32 -2.33 -11.70
N PHE A 322 14.41 -2.76 -10.82
CA PHE A 322 13.14 -3.35 -11.24
C PHE A 322 12.24 -2.37 -12.02
N LYS A 323 12.24 -1.09 -11.66
CA LYS A 323 11.42 -0.08 -12.35
C LYS A 323 11.92 0.29 -13.75
N PHE A 324 13.07 -0.23 -14.16
CA PHE A 324 13.72 0.06 -15.44
C PHE A 324 13.85 -1.24 -16.25
N PRO A 325 12.79 -1.66 -16.96
CA PRO A 325 12.74 -2.94 -17.68
C PRO A 325 13.95 -3.17 -18.61
N GLU A 326 14.48 -2.10 -19.20
CA GLU A 326 15.66 -2.09 -20.06
C GLU A 326 16.97 -2.54 -19.37
N ASN A 327 17.01 -2.54 -18.04
CA ASN A 327 18.19 -2.87 -17.23
C ASN A 327 18.04 -4.21 -16.48
N THR A 328 17.03 -5.02 -16.81
CA THR A 328 16.66 -6.21 -16.02
C THR A 328 17.32 -7.53 -16.44
N ASP A 329 18.31 -7.48 -17.34
CA ASP A 329 19.00 -8.67 -17.86
C ASP A 329 20.02 -9.28 -16.89
N VAL A 330 20.60 -8.46 -15.99
CA VAL A 330 21.56 -8.91 -14.96
C VAL A 330 20.88 -8.92 -13.60
N PHE A 331 21.08 -10.02 -12.87
CA PHE A 331 20.51 -10.22 -11.55
C PHE A 331 21.52 -9.99 -10.43
N PHE A 332 21.03 -9.50 -9.29
CA PHE A 332 21.86 -9.10 -8.16
C PHE A 332 21.55 -9.91 -6.91
N VAL A 333 22.59 -10.31 -6.17
CA VAL A 333 22.50 -11.05 -4.91
C VAL A 333 23.20 -10.25 -3.81
N PRO A 334 22.56 -9.94 -2.67
CA PRO A 334 23.23 -9.21 -1.59
C PRO A 334 24.38 -10.03 -1.00
N SER A 335 25.57 -9.42 -0.89
CA SER A 335 26.81 -10.14 -0.58
C SER A 335 26.83 -10.83 0.78
N ASP A 336 26.05 -10.34 1.74
CA ASP A 336 26.00 -10.85 3.11
C ASP A 336 25.37 -12.24 3.20
N TYR A 337 24.62 -12.66 2.18
CA TYR A 337 23.99 -13.98 2.12
C TYR A 337 24.92 -15.05 1.53
N VAL A 338 25.97 -14.65 0.80
CA VAL A 338 26.89 -15.58 0.12
C VAL A 338 28.19 -15.70 0.90
N LYS A 339 28.21 -16.66 1.84
CA LYS A 339 29.34 -16.88 2.75
C LYS A 339 30.32 -17.95 2.28
N HIS A 340 29.87 -18.94 1.53
CA HIS A 340 30.71 -20.06 1.10
C HIS A 340 31.68 -19.60 -0.02
N PRO A 341 32.99 -19.88 0.09
CA PRO A 341 33.98 -19.42 -0.90
C PRO A 341 33.70 -19.90 -2.33
N GLU A 342 33.28 -21.16 -2.49
CA GLU A 342 32.99 -21.75 -3.80
C GLU A 342 31.79 -21.09 -4.48
N ASP A 343 30.75 -20.72 -3.72
CA ASP A 343 29.60 -20.00 -4.28
C ASP A 343 29.98 -18.58 -4.68
N ARG A 344 30.81 -17.92 -3.86
CA ARG A 344 31.26 -16.56 -4.10
C ARG A 344 32.10 -16.45 -5.38
N ALA A 345 32.84 -17.50 -5.75
CA ALA A 345 33.64 -17.57 -6.96
C ALA A 345 32.82 -17.61 -8.27
N VAL A 346 31.52 -17.92 -8.20
CA VAL A 346 30.64 -18.02 -9.38
C VAL A 346 30.17 -16.63 -9.87
N PHE A 347 30.25 -15.61 -9.04
CA PHE A 347 29.78 -14.26 -9.36
C PHE A 347 30.80 -13.51 -10.23
N GLN A 348 30.31 -12.73 -11.20
CA GLN A 348 31.17 -11.99 -12.13
C GLN A 348 31.89 -10.79 -11.49
N GLY A 349 31.38 -10.31 -10.35
CA GLY A 349 31.96 -9.20 -9.61
C GLY A 349 31.04 -8.69 -8.51
N SER A 350 31.35 -7.51 -8.00
CA SER A 350 30.56 -6.82 -6.98
C SER A 350 30.31 -5.36 -7.31
N VAL A 351 29.15 -4.85 -6.91
CA VAL A 351 28.74 -3.44 -7.05
C VAL A 351 28.07 -2.96 -5.77
N ASP A 352 28.22 -1.67 -5.45
CA ASP A 352 27.57 -1.02 -4.30
C ASP A 352 26.46 -0.05 -4.71
N GLN A 353 26.34 0.27 -6.00
CA GLN A 353 25.36 1.19 -6.57
C GLN A 353 24.76 0.65 -7.88
N LEU A 354 23.51 1.05 -8.16
CA LEU A 354 22.75 0.70 -9.37
C LEU A 354 22.21 1.99 -10.04
N PRO A 355 22.02 2.02 -11.37
CA PRO A 355 22.20 0.94 -12.34
C PRO A 355 23.68 0.65 -12.63
N THR A 356 23.96 -0.49 -13.25
CA THR A 356 25.32 -0.95 -13.56
C THR A 356 25.68 -0.72 -15.03
N THR A 357 26.98 -0.77 -15.36
CA THR A 357 27.53 -0.61 -16.71
C THR A 357 27.34 -1.85 -17.60
N GLN A 358 27.40 -1.64 -18.92
CA GLN A 358 27.25 -2.66 -19.98
C GLN A 358 28.17 -3.90 -19.82
N PHE A 359 29.31 -3.75 -19.13
CA PHE A 359 30.32 -4.80 -18.95
C PHE A 359 29.78 -6.14 -18.43
N PHE A 360 28.72 -6.13 -17.63
CA PHE A 360 28.14 -7.36 -17.07
C PHE A 360 27.31 -8.18 -18.09
N LEU A 361 26.99 -7.60 -19.25
CA LEU A 361 26.21 -8.26 -20.30
C LEU A 361 27.08 -9.06 -21.28
N ASP A 362 28.40 -8.85 -21.29
CA ASP A 362 29.28 -9.40 -22.32
C ASP A 362 29.61 -10.90 -22.15
N LYS A 363 29.21 -11.52 -21.04
CA LYS A 363 29.52 -12.93 -20.73
C LYS A 363 28.24 -13.73 -20.45
N PRO A 364 27.44 -14.09 -21.46
CA PRO A 364 26.29 -14.95 -21.25
C PRO A 364 26.72 -16.37 -20.87
N TYR A 365 25.90 -17.05 -20.07
CA TYR A 365 26.04 -18.49 -19.90
C TYR A 365 25.76 -19.19 -21.22
N GLN A 366 26.62 -20.14 -21.60
CA GLN A 366 26.42 -20.96 -22.81
C GLN A 366 25.32 -22.02 -22.60
N TYR A 367 24.96 -22.31 -21.35
CA TYR A 367 24.04 -23.37 -21.01
C TYR A 367 22.58 -22.89 -21.06
N LYS A 368 21.84 -23.37 -22.06
CA LYS A 368 20.39 -23.17 -22.20
C LYS A 368 19.68 -24.52 -22.06
N ALA A 369 19.37 -24.93 -20.84
CA ALA A 369 18.47 -26.05 -20.62
C ALA A 369 17.22 -25.60 -19.88
N GLN A 370 16.08 -26.11 -20.32
CA GLN A 370 14.85 -26.04 -19.57
C GLN A 370 14.95 -27.03 -18.41
N ILE A 371 14.67 -26.54 -17.20
CA ILE A 371 14.70 -27.36 -15.98
C ILE A 371 13.26 -27.65 -15.60
N GLU A 372 12.94 -28.94 -15.50
CA GLU A 372 11.66 -29.36 -14.97
C GLU A 372 11.71 -29.27 -13.44
N ALA A 373 10.86 -28.43 -12.89
CA ALA A 373 10.72 -28.21 -11.46
C ALA A 373 9.30 -28.59 -11.02
N HIS A 374 9.23 -29.21 -9.86
CA HIS A 374 7.99 -29.58 -9.21
C HIS A 374 7.85 -28.80 -7.90
N LEU A 375 6.79 -28.02 -7.82
CA LEU A 375 6.39 -27.19 -6.71
C LEU A 375 5.27 -27.90 -5.96
N GLU A 376 5.47 -27.96 -4.64
CA GLU A 376 4.47 -28.31 -3.65
C GLU A 376 4.34 -27.13 -2.68
N GLN A 377 3.35 -27.15 -1.78
CA GLN A 377 3.05 -26.02 -0.88
C GLN A 377 4.26 -25.54 -0.05
N MET A 378 5.10 -26.47 0.43
CA MET A 378 6.25 -26.19 1.29
C MET A 378 7.55 -26.81 0.75
N LYS A 379 7.58 -27.22 -0.52
CA LYS A 379 8.72 -27.91 -1.12
C LYS A 379 8.85 -27.57 -2.59
N ILE A 380 10.08 -27.41 -3.06
CA ILE A 380 10.41 -27.23 -4.48
C ILE A 380 11.51 -28.23 -4.81
N SER A 381 11.29 -29.10 -5.78
CA SER A 381 12.30 -30.07 -6.23
C SER A 381 12.53 -29.96 -7.72
N PHE A 382 13.78 -30.06 -8.15
CA PHE A 382 14.13 -30.08 -9.56
C PHE A 382 15.38 -30.92 -9.81
N HIS A 383 15.49 -31.43 -11.04
CA HIS A 383 16.68 -32.13 -11.51
C HIS A 383 17.48 -31.23 -12.46
N THR A 384 18.80 -31.22 -12.33
CA THR A 384 19.68 -30.42 -13.20
C THR A 384 20.99 -31.13 -13.49
N LYS A 385 21.53 -30.85 -14.69
CA LYS A 385 22.88 -31.25 -15.10
C LYS A 385 23.89 -30.09 -15.00
N ALA A 386 23.41 -28.87 -14.76
CA ALA A 386 24.25 -27.67 -14.68
C ALA A 386 24.76 -27.44 -13.26
N ILE A 387 25.59 -28.38 -12.78
CA ILE A 387 26.23 -28.30 -11.47
C ILE A 387 27.18 -27.10 -11.43
N GLY A 388 27.14 -26.33 -10.35
CA GLY A 388 27.94 -25.13 -10.15
C GLY A 388 27.45 -23.88 -10.88
N VAL A 389 26.38 -23.98 -11.67
CA VAL A 389 25.79 -22.84 -12.39
C VAL A 389 24.61 -22.27 -11.59
N PRO A 390 24.47 -20.96 -11.41
CA PRO A 390 23.36 -20.37 -10.66
C PRO A 390 22.00 -20.61 -11.31
N HIS A 391 21.06 -21.12 -10.51
CA HIS A 391 19.66 -21.33 -10.89
C HIS A 391 18.79 -20.30 -10.19
N ILE A 392 18.00 -19.56 -10.96
CA ILE A 392 16.97 -18.68 -10.42
C ILE A 392 15.69 -19.48 -10.17
N ILE A 393 15.11 -19.29 -8.99
CA ILE A 393 13.84 -19.87 -8.58
C ILE A 393 12.86 -18.71 -8.41
N ARG A 394 11.88 -18.59 -9.31
CA ARG A 394 10.88 -17.52 -9.38
C ARG A 394 9.79 -17.67 -8.32
N VAL A 395 10.22 -17.85 -7.08
CA VAL A 395 9.42 -17.90 -5.86
C VAL A 395 10.08 -16.93 -4.87
N SER A 396 9.28 -16.19 -4.13
CA SER A 396 9.78 -15.15 -3.22
C SER A 396 10.69 -15.73 -2.14
N TYR A 397 11.83 -15.08 -1.93
CA TYR A 397 12.77 -15.44 -0.87
C TYR A 397 12.17 -15.22 0.51
N PHE A 398 12.44 -16.17 1.40
CA PHE A 398 12.20 -16.08 2.83
C PHE A 398 13.33 -16.83 3.56
N PRO A 399 13.82 -16.36 4.71
CA PRO A 399 14.98 -16.97 5.38
C PRO A 399 14.77 -18.41 5.86
N ASN A 400 13.52 -18.91 5.91
CA ASN A 400 13.23 -20.26 6.38
C ASN A 400 13.42 -21.36 5.33
N TRP A 401 13.72 -21.02 4.08
CA TRP A 401 13.98 -22.02 3.05
C TRP A 401 15.32 -22.72 3.33
N ALA A 402 15.26 -24.04 3.52
CA ALA A 402 16.43 -24.90 3.55
C ALA A 402 16.60 -25.59 2.20
N VAL A 403 17.82 -26.01 1.86
CA VAL A 403 18.11 -26.70 0.61
C VAL A 403 19.01 -27.90 0.83
N ARG A 404 18.71 -28.99 0.12
CA ARG A 404 19.59 -30.14 -0.13
C ARG A 404 20.07 -30.09 -1.57
N GLY A 405 21.33 -30.42 -1.81
CA GLY A 405 21.95 -30.37 -3.14
C GLY A 405 22.53 -29.00 -3.51
N ALA A 406 22.62 -28.06 -2.57
CA ALA A 406 23.31 -26.77 -2.69
C ALA A 406 23.77 -26.31 -1.30
N HIS A 407 24.69 -25.35 -1.21
CA HIS A 407 25.15 -24.84 0.09
C HIS A 407 24.18 -23.86 0.76
N GLY A 408 23.29 -23.23 -0.01
CA GLY A 408 22.36 -22.24 0.53
C GLY A 408 21.34 -21.74 -0.48
N VAL A 409 20.33 -21.04 0.05
CA VAL A 409 19.33 -20.32 -0.72
C VAL A 409 19.60 -18.83 -0.57
N TYR A 410 19.84 -18.14 -1.68
CA TYR A 410 20.22 -16.73 -1.69
C TYR A 410 19.06 -15.87 -2.19
N PRO A 411 18.78 -14.70 -1.59
CA PRO A 411 17.88 -13.73 -2.20
C PRO A 411 18.52 -13.18 -3.48
N ILE A 412 17.75 -13.11 -4.55
CA ILE A 412 18.15 -12.51 -5.83
C ILE A 412 17.11 -11.49 -6.29
N SER A 413 17.53 -10.44 -6.99
CA SER A 413 16.62 -9.45 -7.54
C SER A 413 15.50 -10.11 -8.40
N PRO A 414 14.27 -9.57 -8.43
CA PRO A 414 13.75 -8.50 -7.57
C PRO A 414 13.61 -8.91 -6.10
N HIS A 415 13.17 -10.15 -5.84
CA HIS A 415 12.95 -10.70 -4.49
C HIS A 415 12.88 -12.25 -4.52
N PHE A 416 13.43 -12.87 -5.55
CA PHE A 416 13.36 -14.30 -5.80
C PHE A 416 14.42 -15.05 -5.01
N MET A 417 14.46 -16.37 -5.18
CA MET A 417 15.50 -17.23 -4.65
C MET A 417 16.49 -17.62 -5.75
N MET A 418 17.73 -17.87 -5.35
CA MET A 418 18.77 -18.44 -6.19
C MET A 418 19.48 -19.55 -5.41
N VAL A 419 19.83 -20.62 -6.12
CA VAL A 419 20.69 -21.69 -5.60
C VAL A 419 21.81 -21.97 -6.59
N ILE A 420 22.93 -22.49 -6.09
CA ILE A 420 24.04 -22.98 -6.91
C ILE A 420 24.13 -24.49 -6.67
N PRO A 421 23.62 -25.34 -7.58
CA PRO A 421 23.56 -26.78 -7.37
C PRO A 421 24.95 -27.40 -7.21
N ARG A 422 25.06 -28.33 -6.28
CA ARG A 422 26.22 -29.20 -6.02
C ARG A 422 25.90 -30.66 -6.33
N ASP A 423 24.61 -31.00 -6.33
CA ASP A 423 24.08 -32.31 -6.72
C ASP A 423 23.08 -32.17 -7.88
N THR A 424 22.83 -33.27 -8.59
CA THR A 424 21.87 -33.30 -9.70
C THR A 424 20.42 -33.19 -9.24
N GLU A 425 20.14 -33.57 -7.99
CA GLU A 425 18.82 -33.46 -7.38
C GLU A 425 18.87 -32.36 -6.32
N VAL A 426 18.08 -31.29 -6.53
CA VAL A 426 18.00 -30.16 -5.60
C VAL A 426 16.59 -30.11 -5.02
N ILE A 427 16.51 -30.07 -3.68
CA ILE A 427 15.25 -30.04 -2.95
C ILE A 427 15.30 -28.88 -1.96
N LEU A 428 14.39 -27.93 -2.11
CA LEU A 428 14.15 -26.85 -1.17
C LEU A 428 12.94 -27.19 -0.31
N THR A 429 13.04 -26.98 1.00
CA THR A 429 11.95 -27.21 1.96
C THR A 429 11.77 -26.00 2.86
N TYR A 430 10.53 -25.54 3.01
CA TYR A 430 10.21 -24.43 3.88
C TYR A 430 10.13 -24.89 5.34
N SER A 431 11.02 -24.37 6.18
CA SER A 431 11.10 -24.73 7.59
C SER A 431 10.26 -23.80 8.48
N ARG A 432 9.96 -24.24 9.71
CA ARG A 432 9.36 -23.37 10.73
C ARG A 432 10.40 -22.35 11.21
N CYS A 433 9.97 -21.12 11.52
CA CYS A 433 10.88 -20.15 12.12
C CYS A 433 10.99 -20.37 13.63
N PHE A 434 12.10 -19.91 14.21
CA PHE A 434 12.32 -19.91 15.66
C PHE A 434 11.19 -19.21 16.43
N TRP A 435 10.65 -18.10 15.91
CA TRP A 435 9.55 -17.38 16.53
C TRP A 435 8.24 -18.16 16.56
N GLU A 436 7.99 -19.00 15.55
CA GLU A 436 6.84 -19.89 15.53
C GLU A 436 6.96 -20.95 16.63
N LEU A 437 8.16 -21.50 16.83
CA LEU A 437 8.42 -22.46 17.91
C LEU A 437 8.20 -21.84 19.30
N ILE A 438 8.68 -20.60 19.50
CA ILE A 438 8.39 -19.85 20.74
C ILE A 438 6.88 -19.63 20.91
N GLY A 439 6.18 -19.25 19.84
CA GLY A 439 4.73 -19.05 19.87
C GLY A 439 4.00 -20.30 20.33
N TRP A 440 4.31 -21.46 19.73
CA TRP A 440 3.77 -22.75 20.15
C TRP A 440 4.11 -23.10 21.60
N ALA A 441 5.34 -22.84 22.04
CA ALA A 441 5.75 -23.07 23.42
C ALA A 441 4.96 -22.20 24.41
N LEU A 442 4.78 -20.90 24.11
CA LEU A 442 4.01 -19.97 24.93
C LEU A 442 2.51 -20.31 24.95
N THR A 443 1.93 -20.67 23.81
CA THR A 443 0.54 -21.14 23.75
C THR A 443 0.37 -22.40 24.59
N GLY A 444 1.25 -23.39 24.44
CA GLY A 444 1.22 -24.62 25.23
C GLY A 444 1.36 -24.35 26.73
N PHE A 445 2.30 -23.49 27.12
CA PHE A 445 2.48 -23.06 28.51
C PHE A 445 1.24 -22.35 29.06
N THR A 446 0.66 -21.43 28.30
CA THR A 446 -0.51 -20.64 28.73
C THR A 446 -1.75 -21.52 28.90
N LEU A 447 -2.01 -22.42 27.94
CA LEU A 447 -3.12 -23.38 28.02
C LEU A 447 -2.94 -24.34 29.20
N SER A 448 -1.70 -24.77 29.45
CA SER A 448 -1.38 -25.59 30.62
C SER A 448 -1.61 -24.83 31.92
N ALA A 449 -1.11 -23.60 32.03
CA ALA A 449 -1.30 -22.75 33.21
C ALA A 449 -2.79 -22.47 33.47
N LEU A 450 -3.58 -22.19 32.43
CA LEU A 450 -5.02 -22.02 32.53
C LEU A 450 -5.70 -23.31 33.01
N PHE A 451 -5.38 -24.46 32.41
CA PHE A 451 -5.92 -25.75 32.82
C PHE A 451 -5.57 -26.08 34.28
N PHE A 452 -4.33 -25.87 34.70
CA PHE A 452 -3.94 -26.08 36.10
C PHE A 452 -4.62 -25.09 37.04
N SER A 453 -4.85 -23.84 36.63
CA SER A 453 -5.55 -22.85 37.46
C SER A 453 -7.05 -23.13 37.63
N THR A 454 -7.68 -23.83 36.68
CA THR A 454 -9.11 -24.18 36.75
C THR A 454 -9.35 -25.55 37.39
N VAL A 455 -8.40 -26.47 37.27
CA VAL A 455 -8.49 -27.84 37.81
C VAL A 455 -7.90 -27.95 39.21
N MET A 456 -6.88 -27.15 39.54
CA MET A 456 -6.31 -27.08 40.88
C MET A 456 -6.84 -25.84 41.58
N ASP A 457 -7.59 -26.04 42.66
CA ASP A 457 -7.99 -24.97 43.57
C ASP A 457 -6.72 -24.21 44.05
N PRO A 458 -6.51 -22.94 43.63
CA PRO A 458 -5.25 -22.23 43.87
C PRO A 458 -4.95 -22.04 45.37
N GLN A 459 -5.98 -22.08 46.21
CA GLN A 459 -5.85 -21.84 47.64
C GLN A 459 -5.49 -23.10 48.44
N ASN A 460 -5.71 -24.31 47.93
CA ASN A 460 -5.56 -25.53 48.73
C ASN A 460 -4.67 -26.64 48.14
N ARG A 461 -4.17 -26.52 46.90
CA ARG A 461 -3.35 -27.58 46.26
C ARG A 461 -2.18 -27.11 45.39
N MET A 462 -1.73 -25.87 45.51
CA MET A 462 -0.49 -25.47 44.83
C MET A 462 0.70 -25.98 45.64
N SER A 463 1.47 -26.92 45.08
CA SER A 463 2.62 -27.53 45.78
C SER A 463 3.63 -26.46 46.24
N GLU A 464 4.34 -26.72 47.35
CA GLU A 464 5.36 -25.81 47.89
C GLU A 464 6.41 -25.39 46.85
N PHE A 465 6.70 -26.29 45.88
CA PHE A 465 7.56 -26.02 44.75
C PHE A 465 7.05 -24.89 43.85
N CYS A 466 5.77 -24.92 43.47
CA CYS A 466 5.15 -23.87 42.65
C CYS A 466 5.09 -22.52 43.39
N GLN A 467 4.82 -22.55 44.69
CA GLN A 467 4.86 -21.33 45.52
C GLN A 467 6.28 -20.75 45.61
N SER A 468 7.29 -21.60 45.80
CA SER A 468 8.71 -21.19 45.78
C SER A 468 9.12 -20.61 44.43
N LEU A 469 8.71 -21.22 43.32
CA LEU A 469 9.02 -20.72 41.98
C LEU A 469 8.36 -19.34 41.74
N CYS A 470 7.09 -19.18 42.10
CA CYS A 470 6.39 -17.89 42.02
C CYS A 470 7.06 -16.82 42.88
N LEU A 471 7.47 -17.14 44.11
CA LEU A 471 8.18 -16.22 45.00
C LEU A 471 9.59 -15.87 44.48
N PHE A 472 10.28 -16.83 43.87
CA PHE A 472 11.58 -16.65 43.25
C PHE A 472 11.53 -15.66 42.08
N PHE A 473 10.49 -15.69 41.26
CA PHE A 473 10.29 -14.71 40.18
C PHE A 473 9.70 -13.38 40.68
N LYS A 474 8.84 -13.40 41.71
CA LYS A 474 8.18 -12.20 42.25
C LYS A 474 9.16 -11.22 42.88
N LYS A 475 10.08 -11.67 43.74
CA LYS A 475 11.04 -10.82 44.45
C LYS A 475 11.92 -9.95 43.52
N PRO A 476 12.61 -10.50 42.51
CA PRO A 476 13.37 -9.68 41.56
C PRO A 476 12.45 -8.80 40.71
N LEU A 477 11.29 -9.31 40.28
CA LEU A 477 10.34 -8.52 39.49
C LEU A 477 9.84 -7.29 40.25
N GLU A 478 9.49 -7.43 41.53
CA GLU A 478 9.07 -6.29 42.37
C GLU A 478 10.19 -5.26 42.57
N ARG A 479 11.44 -5.71 42.69
CA ARG A 479 12.61 -4.83 42.79
C ARG A 479 12.83 -4.01 41.51
N PHE A 480 12.66 -4.62 40.34
CA PHE A 480 12.87 -3.96 39.05
C PHE A 480 11.61 -3.29 38.48
N LYS A 481 10.42 -3.59 39.02
CA LYS A 481 9.11 -3.14 38.53
C LYS A 481 9.04 -1.61 38.32
N PRO A 482 9.47 -0.75 39.26
CA PRO A 482 9.40 0.69 39.06
C PRO A 482 10.24 1.17 37.87
N GLY A 483 11.48 0.66 37.75
CA GLY A 483 12.39 0.99 36.65
C GLY A 483 11.88 0.47 35.30
N LEU A 484 11.35 -0.76 35.27
CA LEU A 484 10.75 -1.35 34.07
C LEU A 484 9.48 -0.59 33.65
N MET A 485 8.62 -0.20 34.60
CA MET A 485 7.43 0.61 34.31
C MET A 485 7.81 1.99 33.78
N ALA A 486 8.79 2.66 34.39
CA ALA A 486 9.30 3.94 33.89
C ALA A 486 9.85 3.80 32.46
N LEU A 487 10.65 2.76 32.19
CA LEU A 487 11.19 2.48 30.86
C LEU A 487 10.07 2.26 29.84
N ILE A 488 9.06 1.45 30.17
CA ILE A 488 7.93 1.18 29.27
C ILE A 488 7.17 2.48 28.99
N ILE A 489 6.83 3.25 30.03
CA ILE A 489 6.09 4.51 29.89
C ILE A 489 6.85 5.52 29.03
N VAL A 490 8.13 5.76 29.33
CA VAL A 490 8.98 6.68 28.55
C VAL A 490 9.11 6.19 27.10
N SER A 491 9.30 4.90 26.89
CA SER A 491 9.39 4.31 25.55
C SER A 491 8.08 4.50 24.78
N GLY A 492 6.92 4.22 25.39
CA GLY A 492 5.64 4.39 24.70
C GLY A 492 5.26 5.85 24.44
N PHE A 493 5.58 6.78 25.34
CA PHE A 493 5.45 8.22 25.05
C PHE A 493 6.35 8.67 23.90
N THR A 494 7.62 8.27 23.94
CA THR A 494 8.60 8.61 22.90
C THR A 494 8.14 8.06 21.54
N LEU A 495 7.74 6.79 21.49
CA LEU A 495 7.23 6.16 20.29
C LEU A 495 5.92 6.81 19.80
N SER A 496 5.03 7.23 20.71
CA SER A 496 3.80 7.93 20.38
C SER A 496 4.06 9.31 19.77
N ILE A 497 4.99 10.08 20.35
CA ILE A 497 5.38 11.40 19.84
C ILE A 497 6.03 11.26 18.46
N LEU A 498 7.03 10.37 18.34
CA LEU A 498 7.68 10.10 17.06
C LEU A 498 6.68 9.60 16.01
N GLY A 499 5.76 8.73 16.40
CA GLY A 499 4.67 8.24 15.57
C GLY A 499 3.79 9.38 15.11
N ALA A 500 3.33 10.25 16.00
CA ALA A 500 2.51 11.42 15.67
C ALA A 500 3.23 12.42 14.73
N MET A 501 4.54 12.61 14.90
CA MET A 501 5.36 13.49 14.07
C MET A 501 5.60 12.94 12.66
N HIS A 502 5.91 11.65 12.53
CA HIS A 502 6.31 11.05 11.25
C HIS A 502 5.16 10.38 10.48
N ARG A 503 4.07 10.03 11.16
CA ARG A 503 2.90 9.41 10.53
C ARG A 503 2.34 10.30 9.44
N ASN A 504 2.25 9.72 8.24
CA ASN A 504 1.62 10.33 7.07
C ASN A 504 2.19 11.72 6.73
N LEU A 505 3.48 11.97 7.00
CA LEU A 505 4.11 13.26 6.73
C LEU A 505 3.88 13.76 5.29
N PRO A 506 4.12 12.97 4.22
CA PRO A 506 3.83 13.43 2.85
C PRO A 506 2.36 13.81 2.62
N VAL A 507 1.42 13.04 3.21
CA VAL A 507 -0.02 13.30 3.09
C VAL A 507 -0.38 14.62 3.77
N ARG A 508 0.11 14.83 5.00
CA ARG A 508 -0.14 16.06 5.77
C ARG A 508 0.42 17.28 5.05
N THR A 509 1.68 17.20 4.61
CA THR A 509 2.32 18.28 3.85
C THR A 509 1.54 18.60 2.56
N TYR A 510 1.04 17.58 1.85
CA TYR A 510 0.21 17.79 0.69
C TYR A 510 -1.11 18.49 1.04
N LEU A 511 -1.83 18.04 2.07
CA LEU A 511 -3.11 18.62 2.49
C LEU A 511 -2.95 20.07 2.97
N GLU A 512 -1.95 20.35 3.81
CA GLU A 512 -1.62 21.69 4.30
C GLU A 512 -1.25 22.62 3.12
N GLY A 513 -0.40 22.14 2.21
CA GLY A 513 -0.03 22.86 0.99
C GLY A 513 -1.21 23.12 0.04
N MET A 514 -2.10 22.14 -0.11
CA MET A 514 -3.31 22.28 -0.94
C MET A 514 -4.30 23.28 -0.35
N ALA A 515 -4.48 23.27 0.98
CA ALA A 515 -5.33 24.24 1.67
C ALA A 515 -4.82 25.69 1.48
N LEU A 516 -3.50 25.90 1.58
CA LEU A 516 -2.87 27.19 1.31
C LEU A 516 -3.03 27.61 -0.16
N TYR A 517 -2.85 26.68 -1.10
CA TYR A 517 -3.09 26.94 -2.52
C TYR A 517 -4.54 27.37 -2.78
N GLN A 518 -5.52 26.64 -2.22
CA GLN A 518 -6.95 26.99 -2.34
C GLN A 518 -7.25 28.36 -1.74
N LYS A 519 -6.70 28.66 -0.56
CA LYS A 519 -6.80 29.99 0.06
C LYS A 519 -6.25 31.09 -0.85
N GLY A 520 -5.08 30.88 -1.45
CA GLY A 520 -4.49 31.83 -2.40
C GLY A 520 -5.37 32.07 -3.63
N ILE A 521 -5.99 31.02 -4.18
CA ILE A 521 -6.95 31.14 -5.30
C ILE A 521 -8.19 31.95 -4.88
N GLN A 522 -8.73 31.71 -3.68
CA GLN A 522 -9.88 32.45 -3.16
C GLN A 522 -9.57 33.94 -2.99
N LEU A 523 -8.44 34.27 -2.35
CA LEU A 523 -7.99 35.65 -2.14
C LEU A 523 -7.77 36.39 -3.47
N LYS A 524 -7.19 35.70 -4.46
CA LYS A 524 -7.02 36.25 -5.81
C LYS A 524 -8.37 36.54 -6.48
N GLY A 525 -9.38 35.69 -6.27
CA GLY A 525 -10.76 35.93 -6.70
C GLY A 525 -11.41 37.14 -6.01
N GLN A 526 -10.99 37.44 -4.77
CA GLN A 526 -11.39 38.64 -4.01
C GLN A 526 -10.55 39.88 -4.35
N MET A 527 -9.64 39.78 -5.33
CA MET A 527 -8.67 40.82 -5.71
C MET A 527 -7.65 41.21 -4.63
N ASP A 528 -7.51 40.41 -3.56
CA ASP A 528 -6.44 40.58 -2.57
C ASP A 528 -5.17 39.88 -3.04
N LEU A 529 -4.45 40.54 -3.95
CA LEU A 529 -3.30 39.94 -4.63
C LEU A 529 -2.10 39.73 -3.71
N LYS A 530 -1.90 40.59 -2.70
CA LYS A 530 -0.74 40.50 -1.79
C LYS A 530 -0.88 39.29 -0.86
N GLU A 531 -2.04 39.13 -0.24
CA GLU A 531 -2.30 37.96 0.62
C GLU A 531 -2.39 36.68 -0.20
N ALA A 532 -2.88 36.74 -1.45
CA ALA A 532 -2.85 35.60 -2.36
C ALA A 532 -1.41 35.15 -2.65
N ASP A 533 -0.52 36.09 -3.01
CA ASP A 533 0.88 35.80 -3.30
C ASP A 533 1.60 35.24 -2.05
N PHE A 534 1.34 35.83 -0.86
CA PHE A 534 1.85 35.31 0.40
C PHE A 534 1.39 33.87 0.68
N ALA A 535 0.11 33.55 0.43
CA ALA A 535 -0.40 32.19 0.60
C ALA A 535 0.29 31.18 -0.33
N PHE A 536 0.57 31.56 -1.59
CA PHE A 536 1.31 30.70 -2.53
C PHE A 536 2.77 30.51 -2.11
N GLU A 537 3.46 31.57 -1.68
CA GLU A 537 4.84 31.48 -1.18
C GLU A 537 4.92 30.64 0.10
N HIS A 538 3.94 30.79 0.99
CA HIS A 538 3.83 29.98 2.21
C HIS A 538 3.63 28.50 1.87
N ALA A 539 2.76 28.18 0.90
CA ALA A 539 2.57 26.81 0.43
C ALA A 539 3.89 26.21 -0.10
N ILE A 540 4.62 26.96 -0.93
CA ILE A 540 5.91 26.54 -1.48
C ILE A 540 6.92 26.27 -0.35
N LYS A 541 7.03 27.19 0.61
CA LYS A 541 7.95 27.07 1.75
C LYS A 541 7.64 25.83 2.60
N GLN A 542 6.38 25.63 2.97
CA GLN A 542 5.94 24.47 3.78
C GLN A 542 6.22 23.15 3.06
N ILE A 543 5.90 23.06 1.76
CA ILE A 543 6.12 21.83 1.00
C ILE A 543 7.61 21.57 0.77
N ASN A 544 8.42 22.61 0.54
CA ASN A 544 9.85 22.45 0.28
C ASN A 544 10.62 21.79 1.43
N GLN A 545 10.17 21.96 2.68
CA GLN A 545 10.74 21.28 3.85
C GLN A 545 10.72 19.74 3.72
N LEU A 546 9.77 19.18 2.96
CA LEU A 546 9.72 17.75 2.67
C LEU A 546 10.93 17.27 1.85
N PHE A 547 11.52 18.16 1.04
CA PHE A 547 12.61 17.86 0.11
C PHE A 547 14.01 18.23 0.62
N GLU A 548 14.12 19.14 1.61
CA GLU A 548 15.41 19.66 2.11
C GLU A 548 16.36 18.58 2.66
N ASN A 549 15.82 17.46 3.15
CA ASN A 549 16.62 16.36 3.70
C ASN A 549 16.95 15.23 2.70
N ASN A 550 16.72 15.43 1.39
CA ASN A 550 16.93 14.41 0.34
C ASN A 550 16.30 13.03 0.67
N ARG A 551 15.26 13.01 1.50
CA ARG A 551 14.51 11.78 1.79
C ARG A 551 13.65 11.50 0.58
N LEU A 552 14.09 10.59 -0.28
CA LEU A 552 13.28 10.05 -1.37
C LEU A 552 12.15 9.22 -0.77
N TYR A 553 11.05 9.89 -0.44
CA TYR A 553 9.80 9.23 -0.06
C TYR A 553 9.19 8.57 -1.30
N ASP A 554 9.00 7.26 -1.25
CA ASP A 554 8.25 6.55 -2.28
C ASP A 554 6.76 6.62 -1.98
N HIS A 555 6.17 7.79 -2.17
CA HIS A 555 4.77 8.06 -1.86
C HIS A 555 4.17 8.99 -2.92
N GLN A 556 2.98 8.66 -3.42
CA GLN A 556 2.29 9.40 -4.47
C GLN A 556 2.13 10.89 -4.12
N ASP A 557 1.83 11.21 -2.85
CA ASP A 557 1.71 12.60 -2.40
C ASP A 557 2.98 13.44 -2.51
N VAL A 558 4.15 12.83 -2.68
CA VAL A 558 5.39 13.56 -3.01
C VAL A 558 5.28 14.20 -4.40
N ILE A 559 4.70 13.47 -5.36
CA ILE A 559 4.42 14.00 -6.70
C ILE A 559 3.31 15.05 -6.61
N ASN A 560 2.24 14.78 -5.84
CA ASN A 560 1.16 15.75 -5.66
C ASN A 560 1.69 17.07 -5.05
N CYS A 561 2.57 17.01 -4.05
CA CYS A 561 3.30 18.14 -3.50
C CYS A 561 4.06 18.94 -4.58
N ARG A 562 4.83 18.26 -5.45
CA ARG A 562 5.52 18.93 -6.57
C ARG A 562 4.54 19.59 -7.55
N LEU A 563 3.41 18.95 -7.86
CA LEU A 563 2.36 19.52 -8.71
C LEU A 563 1.75 20.78 -8.08
N ILE A 564 1.52 20.80 -6.76
CA ILE A 564 1.04 21.98 -6.05
C ILE A 564 2.07 23.11 -6.07
N ILE A 565 3.35 22.82 -5.83
CA ILE A 565 4.42 23.82 -5.96
C ILE A 565 4.43 24.42 -7.37
N ALA A 566 4.34 23.58 -8.41
CA ALA A 566 4.30 24.05 -9.80
C ALA A 566 3.10 24.97 -10.08
N LYS A 567 1.92 24.63 -9.53
CA LYS A 567 0.73 25.47 -9.61
C LYS A 567 0.91 26.80 -8.87
N CYS A 568 1.51 26.81 -7.68
CA CYS A 568 1.83 28.03 -6.93
C CYS A 568 2.77 28.94 -7.73
N TYR A 569 3.88 28.41 -8.25
CA TYR A 569 4.79 29.17 -9.12
C TYR A 569 4.10 29.73 -10.37
N THR A 570 3.15 28.98 -10.93
CA THR A 570 2.36 29.46 -12.07
C THR A 570 1.49 30.64 -11.69
N GLN A 571 0.86 30.63 -10.50
CA GLN A 571 0.06 31.75 -10.00
C GLN A 571 0.90 33.00 -9.73
N LEU A 572 2.12 32.81 -9.20
CA LEU A 572 3.14 33.84 -8.98
C LEU A 572 3.86 34.30 -10.27
N LYS A 573 3.45 33.81 -11.44
CA LYS A 573 4.07 34.09 -12.76
C LYS A 573 5.55 33.69 -12.86
N GLN A 574 6.04 32.83 -11.98
CA GLN A 574 7.41 32.29 -11.97
C GLN A 574 7.50 31.03 -12.85
N TYR A 575 7.22 31.17 -14.16
CA TYR A 575 7.05 30.03 -15.07
C TYR A 575 8.28 29.14 -15.21
N LYS A 576 9.50 29.68 -15.09
CA LYS A 576 10.74 28.89 -15.12
C LYS A 576 10.83 27.94 -13.93
N ALA A 577 10.42 28.40 -12.75
CA ALA A 577 10.39 27.57 -11.54
C ALA A 577 9.28 26.49 -11.64
N ALA A 578 8.12 26.84 -12.19
CA ALA A 578 7.05 25.88 -12.47
C ALA A 578 7.50 24.77 -13.44
N HIS A 579 8.16 25.13 -14.55
CA HIS A 579 8.76 24.17 -15.48
C HIS A 579 9.74 23.23 -14.77
N GLY A 580 10.62 23.77 -13.93
CA GLY A 580 11.61 22.99 -13.19
C GLY A 580 10.98 21.92 -12.29
N GLN A 581 9.80 22.16 -11.71
CA GLN A 581 9.11 21.13 -10.91
C GLN A 581 8.55 20.00 -11.78
N TYR A 582 7.99 20.31 -12.95
CA TYR A 582 7.54 19.28 -13.89
C TYR A 582 8.72 18.47 -14.45
N ASP A 583 9.85 19.12 -14.72
CA ASP A 583 11.09 18.45 -15.15
C ASP A 583 11.61 17.47 -14.08
N ARG A 584 11.53 17.85 -12.80
CA ARG A 584 11.86 16.94 -11.69
C ARG A 584 10.96 15.72 -11.67
N ILE A 585 9.65 15.87 -11.84
CA ILE A 585 8.72 14.73 -11.91
C ILE A 585 9.11 13.80 -13.07
N ILE A 586 9.38 14.37 -14.24
CA ILE A 586 9.71 13.61 -15.46
C ILE A 586 11.03 12.85 -15.31
N ASN A 587 12.06 13.49 -14.76
CA ASN A 587 13.39 12.92 -14.67
C ASN A 587 13.56 11.97 -13.48
N GLU A 588 12.94 12.28 -12.33
CA GLU A 588 13.07 11.47 -11.11
C GLU A 588 12.10 10.27 -11.11
N TYR A 589 10.96 10.36 -11.81
CA TYR A 589 9.90 9.33 -11.79
C TYR A 589 9.36 8.96 -13.20
N PRO A 590 10.22 8.54 -14.15
CA PRO A 590 9.87 8.39 -15.58
C PRO A 590 8.78 7.33 -15.89
N TYR A 591 8.57 6.38 -14.99
CA TYR A 591 7.56 5.31 -15.11
C TYR A 591 6.20 5.70 -14.54
N CYS A 592 6.10 6.80 -13.78
CA CYS A 592 4.87 7.11 -13.06
C CYS A 592 3.74 7.61 -13.99
N ARG A 593 2.51 7.56 -13.49
CA ARG A 593 1.28 7.98 -14.20
C ARG A 593 1.10 9.49 -14.34
N TYR A 594 2.05 10.28 -13.85
CA TYR A 594 2.01 11.74 -13.86
C TYR A 594 2.85 12.35 -14.99
N ILE A 595 3.46 11.52 -15.83
CA ILE A 595 4.35 11.97 -16.91
C ILE A 595 3.58 12.70 -17.99
N ALA A 596 2.46 12.15 -18.48
CA ALA A 596 1.63 12.86 -19.45
C ALA A 596 1.03 14.14 -18.85
N GLU A 597 0.57 14.12 -17.60
CA GLU A 597 0.11 15.34 -16.91
C GLU A 597 1.20 16.41 -16.92
N SER A 598 2.42 16.06 -16.52
CA SER A 598 3.53 16.99 -16.43
C SER A 598 3.87 17.61 -17.79
N HIS A 599 3.87 16.83 -18.87
CA HIS A 599 4.06 17.34 -20.22
C HIS A 599 2.91 18.26 -20.69
N VAL A 600 1.65 17.90 -20.41
CA VAL A 600 0.48 18.76 -20.71
C VAL A 600 0.58 20.08 -19.94
N GLN A 601 0.93 20.05 -18.65
CA GLN A 601 1.07 21.29 -17.88
C GLN A 601 2.24 22.15 -18.40
N LYS A 602 3.37 21.54 -18.77
CA LYS A 602 4.48 22.27 -19.42
C LYS A 602 4.05 22.90 -20.75
N SER A 603 3.25 22.21 -21.56
CA SER A 603 2.65 22.77 -22.78
C SER A 603 1.84 24.04 -22.46
N ARG A 604 0.95 23.96 -21.47
CA ARG A 604 0.12 25.09 -21.03
C ARG A 604 0.95 26.29 -20.54
N LEU A 605 2.10 26.08 -19.90
CA LEU A 605 3.02 27.17 -19.54
C LEU A 605 3.57 27.90 -20.78
N PHE A 606 3.93 27.19 -21.85
CA PHE A 606 4.35 27.81 -23.11
C PHE A 606 3.20 28.60 -23.76
N ARG A 607 1.96 28.11 -23.66
CA ARG A 607 0.76 28.80 -24.17
C ARG A 607 0.52 30.16 -23.52
N ILE A 608 0.85 30.34 -22.24
CA ILE A 608 0.74 31.65 -21.57
C ILE A 608 1.61 32.69 -22.28
N ASN A 609 2.90 32.37 -22.48
CA ASN A 609 3.83 33.26 -23.18
C ASN A 609 3.48 33.41 -24.67
N ARG A 610 3.02 32.34 -25.32
CA ARG A 610 2.50 32.40 -26.70
C ARG A 610 1.37 33.43 -26.80
N ASN A 611 0.34 33.31 -25.97
CA ASN A 611 -0.85 34.16 -26.02
C ASN A 611 -0.50 35.63 -25.76
N LEU A 612 0.41 35.90 -24.82
CA LEU A 612 0.90 37.25 -24.57
C LEU A 612 1.61 37.83 -25.80
N ASN A 613 2.59 37.11 -26.35
CA ASN A 613 3.33 37.55 -27.53
C ASN A 613 2.41 37.71 -28.75
N MET A 614 1.43 36.82 -28.92
CA MET A 614 0.46 36.89 -30.02
C MET A 614 -0.41 38.15 -29.91
N ARG A 615 -0.96 38.45 -28.72
CA ARG A 615 -1.74 39.68 -28.49
C ARG A 615 -0.90 40.94 -28.73
N THR A 616 0.33 40.97 -28.20
CA THR A 616 1.24 42.11 -28.37
C THR A 616 1.64 42.28 -29.84
N GLY A 617 1.96 41.21 -30.55
CA GLY A 617 2.33 41.22 -31.96
C GLY A 617 1.20 41.73 -32.86
N ILE A 618 -0.01 41.16 -32.72
CA ILE A 618 -1.19 41.58 -33.48
C ILE A 618 -1.54 43.05 -33.19
N SER A 619 -1.50 43.46 -31.93
CA SER A 619 -1.78 44.86 -31.56
C SER A 619 -0.76 45.83 -32.15
N ALA A 620 0.54 45.47 -32.13
CA ALA A 620 1.59 46.29 -32.72
C ALA A 620 1.44 46.43 -34.24
N LEU A 621 1.11 45.33 -34.94
CA LEU A 621 0.86 45.35 -36.39
C LEU A 621 -0.36 46.20 -36.75
N LYS A 622 -1.46 46.07 -36.01
CA LYS A 622 -2.66 46.92 -36.21
C LYS A 622 -2.37 48.41 -36.01
N GLN A 623 -1.43 48.75 -35.12
CA GLN A 623 -1.00 50.13 -34.85
C GLN A 623 0.16 50.58 -35.77
N GLN A 624 0.51 49.80 -36.79
CA GLN A 624 1.65 50.05 -37.70
C GLN A 624 2.99 50.30 -36.98
N LYS A 625 3.16 49.74 -35.77
CA LYS A 625 4.38 49.85 -34.99
C LYS A 625 5.42 48.84 -35.47
N LYS A 626 6.65 49.31 -35.74
CA LYS A 626 7.78 48.44 -36.08
C LYS A 626 8.05 47.45 -34.93
N GLY A 627 8.23 46.16 -35.26
CA GLY A 627 8.60 45.11 -34.30
C GLY A 627 7.50 44.10 -33.93
N GLY A 628 6.27 44.24 -34.45
CA GLY A 628 5.18 43.26 -34.26
C GLY A 628 5.56 41.84 -34.67
N ASP A 629 6.27 41.69 -35.79
CA ASP A 629 6.75 40.40 -36.32
C ASP A 629 7.65 39.65 -35.35
N ARG A 630 8.45 40.36 -34.53
CA ARG A 630 9.33 39.73 -33.55
C ARG A 630 8.51 39.00 -32.49
N PHE A 631 7.41 39.60 -32.04
CA PHE A 631 6.50 38.98 -31.09
C PHE A 631 5.77 37.78 -31.72
N LEU A 632 5.33 37.87 -32.98
CA LEU A 632 4.74 36.73 -33.68
C LEU A 632 5.72 35.57 -33.89
N LYS A 633 6.96 35.84 -34.27
CA LYS A 633 8.04 34.83 -34.35
C LYS A 633 8.29 34.16 -33.00
N GLN A 634 8.25 34.94 -31.91
CA GLN A 634 8.36 34.37 -30.57
C GLN A 634 7.13 33.52 -30.22
N ALA A 635 5.92 33.94 -30.60
CA ALA A 635 4.70 33.15 -30.42
C ALA A 635 4.78 31.81 -31.18
N LEU A 636 5.23 31.80 -32.45
CA LEU A 636 5.48 30.58 -33.23
C LEU A 636 6.42 29.62 -32.50
N LYS A 637 7.55 30.13 -31.99
CA LYS A 637 8.52 29.32 -31.22
C LYS A 637 7.90 28.72 -29.96
N GLN A 638 7.02 29.45 -29.27
CA GLN A 638 6.31 28.92 -28.10
C GLN A 638 5.27 27.86 -28.50
N THR A 639 4.57 28.04 -29.62
CA THR A 639 3.64 27.04 -30.15
C THR A 639 4.37 25.74 -30.50
N GLN A 640 5.54 25.81 -31.14
CA GLN A 640 6.36 24.62 -31.43
C GLN A 640 6.78 23.88 -30.15
N LYS A 641 7.20 24.61 -29.11
CA LYS A 641 7.55 24.03 -27.81
C LYS A 641 6.34 23.38 -27.12
N SER A 642 5.18 24.04 -27.18
CA SER A 642 3.91 23.53 -26.67
C SER A 642 3.56 22.19 -27.33
N MET A 643 3.54 22.17 -28.68
CA MET A 643 3.28 20.96 -29.46
C MET A 643 4.28 19.85 -29.18
N ALA A 644 5.57 20.16 -29.02
CA ALA A 644 6.60 19.17 -28.68
C ALA A 644 6.31 18.49 -27.34
N GLN A 645 5.86 19.24 -26.32
CA GLN A 645 5.47 18.64 -25.04
C GLN A 645 4.20 17.78 -25.17
N LEU A 646 3.20 18.23 -25.94
CA LEU A 646 1.98 17.43 -26.15
C LEU A 646 2.28 16.11 -26.86
N LYS A 647 3.15 16.12 -27.88
CA LYS A 647 3.63 14.89 -28.54
C LYS A 647 4.35 13.96 -27.56
N LEU A 648 5.14 14.51 -26.63
CA LEU A 648 5.78 13.71 -25.57
C LEU A 648 4.76 13.14 -24.59
N ALA A 649 3.71 13.88 -24.21
CA ALA A 649 2.64 13.36 -23.36
C ALA A 649 1.97 12.12 -23.97
N ILE A 650 1.62 12.20 -25.26
CA ILE A 650 1.02 11.09 -26.02
C ILE A 650 1.98 9.91 -26.11
N LYS A 651 3.26 10.16 -26.44
CA LYS A 651 4.26 9.10 -26.60
C LYS A 651 4.57 8.37 -25.28
N MET A 652 4.72 9.12 -24.19
CA MET A 652 5.27 8.58 -22.95
C MET A 652 4.21 7.92 -22.07
N ASP A 653 2.93 8.24 -22.21
CA ASP A 653 1.84 7.63 -21.43
C ASP A 653 0.53 7.65 -22.24
N ALA A 654 0.55 6.93 -23.36
CA ALA A 654 -0.48 6.90 -24.40
C ALA A 654 -1.88 6.49 -23.92
N PHE A 655 -1.95 5.76 -22.80
CA PHE A 655 -3.19 5.18 -22.28
C PHE A 655 -3.82 5.99 -21.15
N SER A 656 -3.18 7.11 -20.77
CA SER A 656 -3.72 8.02 -19.76
C SER A 656 -4.83 8.92 -20.33
N HIS A 657 -5.70 9.42 -19.45
CA HIS A 657 -6.64 10.48 -19.80
C HIS A 657 -5.93 11.77 -20.29
N TRP A 658 -4.68 11.99 -19.84
CA TRP A 658 -3.86 13.12 -20.26
C TRP A 658 -3.35 12.99 -21.70
N ALA A 659 -3.19 11.77 -22.23
CA ALA A 659 -2.88 11.58 -23.65
C ALA A 659 -4.03 12.05 -24.54
N SER A 660 -5.27 11.68 -24.22
CA SER A 660 -6.46 12.17 -24.95
C SER A 660 -6.59 13.69 -24.86
N THR A 661 -6.35 14.28 -23.67
CA THR A 661 -6.26 15.73 -23.50
C THR A 661 -5.18 16.33 -24.40
N ALA A 662 -4.00 15.70 -24.45
CA ALA A 662 -2.88 16.17 -25.24
C ALA A 662 -3.15 16.12 -26.76
N GLU A 663 -3.86 15.10 -27.25
CA GLU A 663 -4.27 15.01 -28.67
C GLU A 663 -5.21 16.13 -29.07
N SER A 664 -6.20 16.42 -28.23
CA SER A 664 -7.15 17.52 -28.45
C SER A 664 -6.41 18.86 -28.47
N GLU A 665 -5.58 19.11 -27.46
CA GLU A 665 -4.76 20.32 -27.34
C GLU A 665 -3.75 20.45 -28.49
N LEU A 666 -3.19 19.35 -29.00
CA LEU A 666 -2.23 19.36 -30.10
C LEU A 666 -2.88 19.78 -31.41
N LYS A 667 -4.11 19.32 -31.68
CA LYS A 667 -4.88 19.75 -32.87
C LYS A 667 -5.18 21.24 -32.83
N GLU A 668 -5.50 21.79 -31.65
CA GLU A 668 -5.70 23.23 -31.47
C GLU A 668 -4.41 24.01 -31.75
N ASP A 669 -3.28 23.58 -31.18
CA ASP A 669 -1.99 24.25 -31.37
C ASP A 669 -1.52 24.18 -32.82
N GLN A 670 -1.77 23.09 -33.53
CA GLN A 670 -1.48 22.97 -34.96
C GLN A 670 -2.25 24.02 -35.77
N ARG A 671 -3.55 24.18 -35.52
CA ARG A 671 -4.36 25.21 -36.21
C ARG A 671 -3.83 26.62 -35.95
N ILE A 672 -3.45 26.92 -34.70
CA ILE A 672 -2.88 28.21 -34.33
C ILE A 672 -1.52 28.42 -35.03
N PHE A 673 -0.67 27.39 -35.05
CA PHE A 673 0.62 27.43 -35.74
C PHE A 673 0.44 27.78 -37.22
N ASP A 674 -0.42 27.03 -37.93
CA ASP A 674 -0.69 27.24 -39.36
C ASP A 674 -1.27 28.63 -39.62
N THR A 675 -2.07 29.16 -38.68
CA THR A 675 -2.66 30.51 -38.80
C THR A 675 -1.60 31.60 -38.66
N ILE A 676 -0.66 31.48 -37.73
CA ILE A 676 0.41 32.48 -37.54
C ILE A 676 1.48 32.35 -38.62
N GLU A 677 1.69 31.17 -39.19
CA GLU A 677 2.68 30.97 -40.27
C GLU A 677 2.18 31.51 -41.62
N LYS A 678 0.87 31.39 -41.89
CA LYS A 678 0.27 31.85 -43.16
C LYS A 678 0.02 33.36 -43.24
N ASN A 679 -0.23 34.02 -42.11
CA ASN A 679 -0.57 35.45 -42.02
C ASN A 679 0.57 36.22 -41.37
#